data_AF-A0A2V5TWV2-F1
#
_entry.id   AF-A0A2V5TWV2-F1
#
_cell.length_a   1.000
_cell.length_b   1.000
_cell.length_c   1.000
_cell.angle_alpha   90.00
_cell.angle_beta   90.00
_cell.angle_gamma   90.00
#
_symmetry.space_group_name_H-M   'P 1'
#
loop_
_entity.id
_entity.type
_entity.pdbx_description
1 polymer ?
#
loop_
_entity_poly.entity_id
_entity_poly.type
_entity_poly.pdbx_seq_one_letter_code
_entity_poly.pdbx_strand_id
1 'polypeptide(L)'
;MRLPIFFASLFLALLIRADGPSDNLPDKVRRIPPPGIKIPDADRIELERGVAELGSQIESLRAELKGKPALLDLLPDAQIHHKAVDWALRYDEFYKSNEVQFARAMLILGQDRAKALREGVAPWMNATGLVVRGYLSRIDGSVQPYGLIVPASYQPASAQKFRLDFWFHGRGEQLSEFAFINDRLKSPGEFTPPNTFVLHLYGRYCNANRFAGEMDLFEALDNVRKYYPIDENRIVVRGFSMGGAACWDFATHYAGLWAAAAPGAGFSETADFLKVFQNESLKPSWYEQKLWHLYDATDYAINLFNCPTVAYSGEVDRQKQAADMMAKALAAEGIELTHIIGPKTAHAYERGAKEEINRHIDSIAAKGRNPVPDKVKFTTWTLRYNQMLWVTVDSLEQHWERARVDADIGETAVQATTRNVAALTFSMRPGECPLDITRKPKVVLDGQKLDAPPVMSDRSWTAHFARAGKKWNVVDPTEDRRLRKRHGLQGPIDDAFMDSFIMVKPTGQPMNEKVGAWAATEMNHAIEHWRRQFRGEARVKDDMAITDEDIASSNLIVWGDPSSNKLLTRIASQLPIGWDAQGVHTPQAQYSRDRYVPVLVYPNPLNPKHYVVLNSGFTFREYDYLNNARQTPKLPDWAVVDITVPESSRAPGGIETAGFFDEQWEFKAPAQ
;
A
#
# COMPACT_ATOMS: atom_id res chain seq x y z
N MET A 1 41.89 -22.83 15.71
CA MET A 1 41.59 -23.13 14.30
C MET A 1 40.34 -24.00 14.27
N ARG A 2 39.15 -23.37 14.21
CA ARG A 2 37.86 -24.07 14.12
C ARG A 2 37.19 -23.60 12.83
N LEU A 3 37.02 -24.51 11.88
CA LEU A 3 36.37 -24.28 10.59
C LEU A 3 34.89 -23.97 10.83
N PRO A 4 34.31 -22.91 10.23
CA PRO A 4 32.86 -22.75 10.19
C PRO A 4 32.30 -23.61 9.05
N ILE A 5 31.43 -24.56 9.40
CA ILE A 5 30.62 -25.31 8.45
C ILE A 5 29.51 -24.36 7.97
N PHE A 6 29.66 -23.82 6.77
CA PHE A 6 28.59 -23.11 6.07
C PHE A 6 27.54 -24.15 5.63
N PHE A 7 26.39 -24.15 6.30
CA PHE A 7 25.19 -24.78 5.74
C PHE A 7 24.76 -23.96 4.52
N ALA A 8 24.90 -24.56 3.34
CA ALA A 8 24.23 -24.06 2.15
C ALA A 8 22.72 -24.15 2.38
N SER A 9 22.09 -22.99 2.55
CA SER A 9 20.64 -22.86 2.62
C SER A 9 20.05 -23.31 1.29
N LEU A 10 19.66 -24.57 1.18
CA LEU A 10 18.70 -24.98 0.16
C LEU A 10 17.39 -24.28 0.50
N PHE A 11 17.15 -23.13 -0.12
CA PHE A 11 15.79 -22.64 -0.30
C PHE A 11 15.05 -23.72 -1.08
N LEU A 12 14.30 -24.56 -0.36
CA LEU A 12 13.17 -25.23 -0.96
C LEU A 12 12.16 -24.13 -1.24
N ALA A 13 12.35 -23.43 -2.36
CA ALA A 13 11.27 -22.78 -3.05
C ALA A 13 10.28 -23.92 -3.33
N LEU A 14 9.30 -24.08 -2.46
CA LEU A 14 8.06 -24.74 -2.82
C LEU A 14 7.50 -23.89 -3.95
N LEU A 15 7.92 -24.20 -5.17
CA LEU A 15 7.24 -23.90 -6.42
C LEU A 15 5.89 -24.62 -6.32
N ILE A 16 4.99 -24.08 -5.49
CA ILE A 16 3.57 -24.25 -5.74
C ILE A 16 3.40 -23.63 -7.12
N ARG A 17 2.93 -24.44 -8.07
CA ARG A 17 2.55 -24.03 -9.42
C ARG A 17 1.32 -23.09 -9.39
N ALA A 18 1.32 -22.12 -8.48
CA ALA A 18 0.42 -20.99 -8.52
C ALA A 18 0.86 -20.11 -9.70
N ASP A 19 -0.10 -19.58 -10.44
CA ASP A 19 0.10 -18.63 -11.53
C ASP A 19 0.43 -19.31 -12.88
N GLY A 20 -0.24 -20.43 -13.20
CA GLY A 20 -0.24 -21.04 -14.54
C GLY A 20 -1.55 -20.81 -15.33
N PRO A 21 -1.62 -21.18 -16.62
CA PRO A 21 -2.81 -20.93 -17.46
C PRO A 21 -4.14 -21.49 -16.92
N SER A 22 -4.12 -22.46 -16.01
CA SER A 22 -5.31 -22.96 -15.32
C SER A 22 -5.97 -21.91 -14.41
N ASP A 23 -5.20 -20.92 -13.95
CA ASP A 23 -5.65 -19.81 -13.11
C ASP A 23 -6.25 -18.67 -13.97
N ASN A 24 -6.38 -18.85 -15.29
CA ASN A 24 -7.03 -17.89 -16.22
C ASN A 24 -8.52 -18.19 -16.47
N LEU A 25 -9.12 -19.09 -15.68
CA LEU A 25 -10.51 -19.50 -15.82
C LEU A 25 -11.38 -18.80 -14.76
N PRO A 26 -12.12 -17.73 -15.09
CA PRO A 26 -12.91 -16.98 -14.11
C PRO A 26 -14.03 -17.80 -13.46
N ASP A 27 -14.59 -18.79 -14.16
CA ASP A 27 -15.65 -19.65 -13.63
C ASP A 27 -15.10 -20.81 -12.77
N LYS A 28 -13.77 -20.94 -12.66
CA LYS A 28 -13.10 -22.01 -11.91
C LYS A 28 -11.96 -21.46 -11.06
N VAL A 29 -12.31 -20.68 -10.06
CA VAL A 29 -11.35 -20.04 -9.15
C VAL A 29 -11.13 -20.89 -7.91
N ARG A 30 -9.87 -21.26 -7.65
CA ARG A 30 -9.47 -21.94 -6.41
C ARG A 30 -9.42 -20.94 -5.24
N ARG A 31 -9.70 -21.42 -4.04
CA ARG A 31 -9.69 -20.59 -2.82
C ARG A 31 -8.27 -20.11 -2.50
N ILE A 32 -8.13 -18.82 -2.21
CA ILE A 32 -6.92 -18.17 -1.71
C ILE A 32 -7.25 -17.41 -0.41
N PRO A 33 -6.56 -17.67 0.72
CA PRO A 33 -5.57 -18.75 0.94
C PRO A 33 -6.18 -20.16 0.77
N PRO A 34 -5.38 -21.19 0.46
CA PRO A 34 -5.85 -22.56 0.44
C PRO A 34 -6.31 -22.99 1.84
N PRO A 35 -7.21 -23.99 1.95
CA PRO A 35 -7.58 -24.56 3.25
C PRO A 35 -6.36 -25.22 3.90
N GLY A 36 -6.27 -25.11 5.23
CA GLY A 36 -5.27 -25.83 6.01
C GLY A 36 -5.64 -27.29 6.27
N ILE A 37 -4.80 -27.94 7.06
CA ILE A 37 -4.97 -29.31 7.53
C ILE A 37 -5.64 -29.33 8.91
N LYS A 38 -6.35 -30.42 9.21
CA LYS A 38 -6.81 -30.69 10.57
C LYS A 38 -5.60 -31.07 11.45
N ILE A 39 -5.41 -30.36 12.55
CA ILE A 39 -4.47 -30.75 13.62
C ILE A 39 -5.15 -31.68 14.63
N PRO A 40 -4.40 -32.50 15.40
CA PRO A 40 -4.97 -33.36 16.43
C PRO A 40 -5.82 -32.58 17.46
N ASP A 41 -6.96 -33.14 17.88
CA ASP A 41 -7.90 -32.44 18.75
C ASP A 41 -7.27 -32.07 20.12
N ALA A 42 -6.37 -32.92 20.64
CA ALA A 42 -5.63 -32.63 21.87
C ALA A 42 -4.70 -31.42 21.71
N ASP A 43 -3.99 -31.32 20.58
CA ASP A 43 -3.12 -30.18 20.27
C ASP A 43 -3.95 -28.89 20.11
N ARG A 44 -5.10 -28.97 19.43
CA ARG A 44 -6.02 -27.84 19.28
C ARG A 44 -6.48 -27.30 20.63
N ILE A 45 -6.97 -28.17 21.51
CA ILE A 45 -7.46 -27.79 22.86
C ILE A 45 -6.34 -27.14 23.69
N GLU A 46 -5.12 -27.67 23.60
CA GLU A 46 -3.94 -27.09 24.27
C GLU A 46 -3.64 -25.67 23.75
N LEU A 47 -3.56 -25.50 22.43
CA LEU A 47 -3.26 -24.21 21.81
C LEU A 47 -4.38 -23.17 22.06
N GLU A 48 -5.65 -23.57 22.00
CA GLU A 48 -6.79 -22.71 22.33
C GLU A 48 -6.72 -22.19 23.77
N ARG A 49 -6.32 -23.05 24.71
CA ARG A 49 -6.09 -22.62 26.10
C ARG A 49 -4.95 -21.61 26.21
N GLY A 50 -3.83 -21.86 25.53
CA GLY A 50 -2.69 -20.94 25.54
C GLY A 50 -2.97 -19.60 24.87
N VAL A 51 -3.77 -19.59 23.80
CA VAL A 51 -4.30 -18.37 23.18
C VAL A 51 -5.17 -17.60 24.17
N ALA A 52 -6.13 -18.26 24.82
CA ALA A 52 -6.99 -17.62 25.81
C ALA A 52 -6.21 -17.03 26.99
N GLU A 53 -5.19 -17.75 27.48
CA GLU A 53 -4.31 -17.29 28.54
C GLU A 53 -3.52 -16.04 28.12
N LEU A 54 -2.85 -16.07 26.97
CA LEU A 54 -2.08 -14.93 26.46
C LEU A 54 -2.98 -13.74 26.15
N GLY A 55 -4.17 -13.96 25.59
CA GLY A 55 -5.16 -12.92 25.34
C GLY A 55 -5.59 -12.22 26.63
N SER A 56 -5.85 -12.98 27.69
CA SER A 56 -6.16 -12.42 29.02
C SER A 56 -5.01 -11.58 29.58
N GLN A 57 -3.76 -12.06 29.44
CA GLN A 57 -2.58 -11.31 29.88
C GLN A 57 -2.41 -9.99 29.11
N ILE A 58 -2.65 -9.99 27.80
CA ILE A 58 -2.57 -8.79 26.94
C ILE A 58 -3.60 -7.74 27.38
N GLU A 59 -4.84 -8.15 27.65
CA GLU A 59 -5.88 -7.20 28.05
C GLU A 59 -5.65 -6.65 29.47
N SER A 60 -5.15 -7.46 30.41
CA SER A 60 -4.74 -6.93 31.72
C SER A 60 -3.56 -5.94 31.59
N LEU A 61 -2.57 -6.25 30.75
CA LEU A 61 -1.45 -5.35 30.47
C LEU A 61 -1.89 -4.02 29.88
N ARG A 62 -2.86 -4.02 28.96
CA ARG A 62 -3.41 -2.78 28.38
C ARG A 62 -3.92 -1.84 29.47
N ALA A 63 -4.60 -2.38 30.48
CA ALA A 63 -5.08 -1.60 31.63
C ALA A 63 -3.93 -1.17 32.57
N GLU A 64 -3.03 -2.09 32.91
CA GLU A 64 -1.88 -1.86 33.81
C GLU A 64 -0.90 -0.82 33.25
N LEU A 65 -0.69 -0.80 31.93
CA LEU A 65 0.25 0.08 31.24
C LEU A 65 -0.37 1.41 30.80
N LYS A 66 -1.65 1.69 31.10
CA LYS A 66 -2.32 2.95 30.71
C LYS A 66 -1.57 4.20 31.19
N GLY A 67 -0.92 4.14 32.34
CA GLY A 67 -0.06 5.21 32.88
C GLY A 67 1.39 5.19 32.39
N LYS A 68 1.78 4.26 31.50
CA LYS A 68 3.14 4.03 31.01
C LYS A 68 3.16 3.98 29.47
N PRO A 69 2.92 5.10 28.77
CA PRO A 69 2.70 5.12 27.32
C PRO A 69 3.85 4.50 26.52
N ALA A 70 5.11 4.68 26.95
CA ALA A 70 6.27 4.09 26.27
C ALA A 70 6.28 2.55 26.29
N LEU A 71 5.76 1.91 27.36
CA LEU A 71 5.62 0.45 27.42
C LEU A 71 4.35 -0.02 26.73
N LEU A 72 3.26 0.74 26.83
CA LEU A 72 2.01 0.42 26.14
C LEU A 72 2.20 0.40 24.61
N ASP A 73 3.04 1.29 24.08
CA ASP A 73 3.37 1.34 22.67
C ASP A 73 4.13 0.09 22.17
N LEU A 74 4.72 -0.68 23.08
CA LEU A 74 5.40 -1.96 22.79
C LEU A 74 4.46 -3.18 22.93
N LEU A 75 3.21 -3.00 23.38
CA LEU A 75 2.23 -4.08 23.49
C LEU A 75 2.02 -4.87 22.17
N PRO A 76 2.03 -4.24 20.97
CA PRO A 76 1.98 -4.94 19.69
C PRO A 76 3.03 -6.06 19.54
N ASP A 77 4.22 -5.91 20.16
CA ASP A 77 5.28 -6.91 20.10
C ASP A 77 4.88 -8.24 20.77
N ALA A 78 3.98 -8.22 21.76
CA ALA A 78 3.38 -9.43 22.32
C ALA A 78 2.16 -9.89 21.50
N GLN A 79 1.31 -8.94 21.06
CA GLN A 79 0.04 -9.23 20.38
C GLN A 79 0.19 -9.99 19.05
N ILE A 80 1.27 -9.75 18.29
CA ILE A 80 1.49 -10.47 17.03
C ILE A 80 1.60 -12.00 17.23
N HIS A 81 2.14 -12.45 18.36
CA HIS A 81 2.30 -13.88 18.66
C HIS A 81 0.95 -14.51 19.01
N HIS A 82 0.12 -13.79 19.77
CA HIS A 82 -1.26 -14.18 20.05
C HIS A 82 -2.06 -14.28 18.75
N LYS A 83 -2.12 -13.19 17.97
CA LYS A 83 -2.87 -13.12 16.71
C LYS A 83 -2.49 -14.26 15.78
N ALA A 84 -1.19 -14.51 15.60
CA ALA A 84 -0.70 -15.55 14.70
C ALA A 84 -1.24 -16.95 15.04
N VAL A 85 -1.26 -17.33 16.32
CA VAL A 85 -1.75 -18.65 16.74
C VAL A 85 -3.28 -18.70 16.76
N ASP A 86 -3.92 -17.65 17.28
CA ASP A 86 -5.37 -17.50 17.30
C ASP A 86 -5.97 -17.60 15.89
N TRP A 87 -5.43 -16.88 14.92
CA TRP A 87 -5.92 -16.90 13.55
C TRP A 87 -5.65 -18.23 12.85
N ALA A 88 -4.49 -18.85 13.08
CA ALA A 88 -4.21 -20.19 12.56
C ALA A 88 -5.24 -21.22 13.06
N LEU A 89 -5.66 -21.15 14.32
CA LEU A 89 -6.70 -22.02 14.90
C LEU A 89 -8.10 -21.68 14.41
N ARG A 90 -8.47 -20.39 14.46
CA ARG A 90 -9.82 -19.90 14.17
C ARG A 90 -10.22 -20.10 12.71
N TYR A 91 -9.25 -20.02 11.80
CA TYR A 91 -9.49 -20.09 10.36
C TYR A 91 -8.98 -21.37 9.70
N ASP A 92 -8.51 -22.34 10.51
CA ASP A 92 -7.92 -23.60 10.05
C ASP A 92 -6.79 -23.38 9.04
N GLU A 93 -5.80 -22.55 9.42
CA GLU A 93 -4.68 -22.11 8.57
C GLU A 93 -3.34 -22.70 9.03
N PHE A 94 -3.37 -23.88 9.66
CA PHE A 94 -2.20 -24.76 9.76
C PHE A 94 -2.03 -25.50 8.44
N TYR A 95 -0.84 -25.50 7.85
CA TYR A 95 -0.56 -26.17 6.58
C TYR A 95 0.32 -27.39 6.73
N LYS A 96 1.03 -27.53 7.87
CA LYS A 96 1.92 -28.67 8.14
C LYS A 96 1.79 -29.13 9.59
N SER A 97 1.86 -30.43 9.82
CA SER A 97 1.67 -31.00 11.16
C SER A 97 2.72 -30.55 12.18
N ASN A 98 3.94 -30.23 11.73
CA ASN A 98 5.00 -29.72 12.60
C ASN A 98 4.79 -28.27 13.04
N GLU A 99 3.84 -27.53 12.46
CA GLU A 99 3.54 -26.15 12.85
C GLU A 99 2.93 -26.06 14.25
N VAL A 100 2.33 -27.13 14.77
CA VAL A 100 1.84 -27.19 16.16
C VAL A 100 2.96 -26.87 17.17
N GLN A 101 4.18 -27.37 16.92
CA GLN A 101 5.32 -27.08 17.80
C GLN A 101 5.72 -25.60 17.74
N PHE A 102 5.60 -24.98 16.57
CA PHE A 102 5.87 -23.55 16.42
C PHE A 102 4.79 -22.69 17.07
N ALA A 103 3.53 -23.11 17.04
CA ALA A 103 2.44 -22.45 17.76
C ALA A 103 2.70 -22.43 19.28
N ARG A 104 3.12 -23.56 19.86
CA ARG A 104 3.54 -23.61 21.28
C ARG A 104 4.67 -22.62 21.56
N ALA A 105 5.72 -22.61 20.73
CA ALA A 105 6.85 -21.71 20.90
C ALA A 105 6.47 -20.22 20.77
N MET A 106 5.55 -19.88 19.85
CA MET A 106 5.06 -18.51 19.70
C MET A 106 4.24 -18.07 20.91
N LEU A 107 3.37 -18.93 21.46
CA LEU A 107 2.61 -18.62 22.66
C LEU A 107 3.54 -18.35 23.85
N ILE A 108 4.57 -19.17 24.04
CA ILE A 108 5.59 -18.95 25.08
C ILE A 108 6.29 -17.60 24.85
N LEU A 109 6.75 -17.31 23.64
CA LEU A 109 7.40 -16.03 23.34
C LEU A 109 6.46 -14.82 23.59
N GLY A 110 5.18 -14.94 23.25
CA GLY A 110 4.17 -13.92 23.54
C GLY A 110 3.98 -13.71 25.05
N GLN A 111 3.91 -14.80 25.82
CA GLN A 111 3.79 -14.77 27.29
C GLN A 111 5.05 -14.18 27.94
N ASP A 112 6.25 -14.52 27.45
CA ASP A 112 7.50 -13.95 27.92
C ASP A 112 7.58 -12.44 27.66
N ARG A 113 7.11 -11.98 26.48
CA ARG A 113 7.02 -10.54 26.18
C ARG A 113 6.01 -9.84 27.07
N ALA A 114 4.83 -10.44 27.28
CA ALA A 114 3.81 -9.93 28.18
C ALA A 114 4.35 -9.78 29.62
N LYS A 115 5.04 -10.80 30.12
CA LYS A 115 5.70 -10.79 31.44
C LYS A 115 6.76 -9.67 31.52
N ALA A 116 7.64 -9.56 30.53
CA ALA A 116 8.68 -8.54 30.49
C ALA A 116 8.08 -7.11 30.55
N LEU A 117 7.02 -6.84 29.78
CA LEU A 117 6.32 -5.56 29.81
C LEU A 117 5.74 -5.26 31.19
N ARG A 118 5.19 -6.27 31.88
CA ARG A 118 4.70 -6.13 33.26
C ARG A 118 5.81 -5.74 34.23
N GLU A 119 6.98 -6.34 34.05
CA GLU A 119 8.21 -6.04 34.81
C GLU A 119 8.84 -4.69 34.41
N GLY A 120 8.33 -4.02 33.37
CA GLY A 120 8.79 -2.72 32.93
C GLY A 120 10.02 -2.77 32.01
N VAL A 121 10.33 -3.93 31.44
CA VAL A 121 11.48 -4.15 30.56
C VAL A 121 11.04 -4.66 29.19
N ALA A 122 11.84 -4.40 28.16
CA ALA A 122 11.61 -4.90 26.81
C ALA A 122 12.93 -5.40 26.20
N PRO A 123 13.41 -6.60 26.56
CA PRO A 123 14.75 -7.08 26.19
C PRO A 123 15.00 -7.11 24.67
N TRP A 124 13.96 -7.35 23.86
CA TRP A 124 14.06 -7.37 22.40
C TRP A 124 14.41 -6.00 21.78
N MET A 125 14.24 -4.89 22.51
CA MET A 125 14.68 -3.55 22.08
C MET A 125 16.19 -3.42 21.99
N ASN A 126 16.90 -4.23 22.77
CA ASN A 126 18.36 -4.23 22.87
C ASN A 126 18.99 -5.41 22.13
N ALA A 127 18.17 -6.29 21.54
CA ALA A 127 18.65 -7.47 20.85
C ALA A 127 19.25 -7.12 19.48
N THR A 128 20.38 -7.73 19.15
CA THR A 128 20.95 -7.74 17.79
C THR A 128 20.60 -9.03 17.06
N GLY A 129 20.69 -9.05 15.74
CA GLY A 129 20.34 -10.21 14.93
C GLY A 129 18.87 -10.22 14.57
N LEU A 130 18.23 -11.40 14.60
CA LEU A 130 16.85 -11.59 14.15
C LEU A 130 15.87 -11.16 15.25
N VAL A 131 15.09 -10.12 14.98
CA VAL A 131 14.07 -9.61 15.88
C VAL A 131 12.76 -9.48 15.11
N VAL A 132 11.69 -10.08 15.61
CA VAL A 132 10.34 -9.83 15.10
C VAL A 132 9.65 -8.80 15.98
N ARG A 133 9.03 -7.80 15.36
CA ARG A 133 8.33 -6.69 16.00
C ARG A 133 6.92 -6.56 15.46
N GLY A 134 6.06 -5.85 16.18
CA GLY A 134 4.68 -5.58 15.80
C GLY A 134 4.33 -4.10 15.85
N TYR A 135 3.34 -3.71 15.07
CA TYR A 135 2.69 -2.40 15.16
C TYR A 135 1.17 -2.55 15.01
N LEU A 136 0.44 -1.54 15.48
CA LEU A 136 -1.01 -1.45 15.30
C LEU A 136 -1.29 -0.67 14.02
N SER A 137 -1.94 -1.30 13.03
CA SER A 137 -2.28 -0.63 11.77
C SER A 137 -3.44 0.34 11.97
N ARG A 138 -3.29 1.58 11.51
CA ARG A 138 -4.31 2.63 11.59
C ARG A 138 -5.51 2.39 10.66
N ILE A 139 -5.33 1.55 9.63
CA ILE A 139 -6.34 1.27 8.61
C ILE A 139 -7.54 0.54 9.24
N ASP A 140 -7.25 -0.50 10.01
CA ASP A 140 -8.24 -1.46 10.48
C ASP A 140 -8.11 -1.78 11.98
N GLY A 141 -7.11 -1.22 12.68
CA GLY A 141 -6.86 -1.49 14.10
C GLY A 141 -6.26 -2.88 14.35
N SER A 142 -5.88 -3.62 13.32
CA SER A 142 -5.27 -4.94 13.48
C SER A 142 -3.77 -4.82 13.77
N VAL A 143 -3.23 -5.75 14.56
CA VAL A 143 -1.77 -5.85 14.77
C VAL A 143 -1.11 -6.54 13.57
N GLN A 144 0.00 -5.98 13.08
CA GLN A 144 0.77 -6.51 11.94
C GLN A 144 2.24 -6.72 12.33
N PRO A 145 2.87 -7.84 11.90
CA PRO A 145 4.28 -8.10 12.19
C PRO A 145 5.22 -7.50 11.14
N TYR A 146 6.47 -7.23 11.53
CA TYR A 146 7.61 -7.11 10.62
C TYR A 146 8.82 -7.84 11.21
N GLY A 147 9.68 -8.34 10.32
CA GLY A 147 10.98 -8.91 10.70
C GLY A 147 12.06 -7.84 10.60
N LEU A 148 13.00 -7.85 11.53
CA LEU A 148 14.12 -6.92 11.55
C LEU A 148 15.43 -7.68 11.76
N ILE A 149 16.41 -7.40 10.92
CA ILE A 149 17.81 -7.76 11.18
C ILE A 149 18.47 -6.55 11.79
N VAL A 150 18.78 -6.64 13.07
CA VAL A 150 19.48 -5.58 13.81
C VAL A 150 20.98 -5.82 13.68
N PRO A 151 21.78 -4.87 13.16
CA PRO A 151 23.20 -5.09 12.94
C PRO A 151 23.93 -5.31 14.26
N ALA A 152 24.98 -6.15 14.25
CA ALA A 152 25.76 -6.44 15.47
C ALA A 152 26.47 -5.21 16.05
N SER A 153 26.65 -4.15 15.26
CA SER A 153 27.20 -2.87 15.67
C SER A 153 26.17 -1.94 16.33
N TYR A 154 24.89 -2.29 16.33
CA TYR A 154 23.86 -1.51 17.01
C TYR A 154 24.11 -1.52 18.52
N GLN A 155 24.11 -0.32 19.10
CA GLN A 155 24.12 -0.11 20.54
C GLN A 155 22.96 0.82 20.88
N PRO A 156 22.08 0.44 21.84
CA PRO A 156 21.02 1.33 22.31
C PRO A 156 21.57 2.68 22.75
N ALA A 157 20.83 3.76 22.45
CA ALA A 157 21.22 5.15 22.72
C ALA A 157 22.51 5.64 22.01
N SER A 158 23.04 4.90 21.03
CA SER A 158 24.11 5.41 20.17
C SER A 158 23.63 6.56 19.29
N ALA A 159 24.48 7.57 19.10
CA ALA A 159 24.26 8.66 18.14
C ALA A 159 24.50 8.23 16.67
N GLN A 160 25.05 7.03 16.45
CA GLN A 160 25.28 6.50 15.11
C GLN A 160 23.93 6.29 14.42
N LYS A 161 23.77 6.90 13.24
CA LYS A 161 22.66 6.60 12.34
C LYS A 161 23.02 5.45 11.42
N PHE A 162 22.05 4.58 11.15
CA PHE A 162 22.22 3.37 10.37
C PHE A 162 21.41 3.42 9.08
N ARG A 163 21.97 2.83 8.04
CA ARG A 163 21.24 2.49 6.83
C ARG A 163 20.11 1.51 7.15
N LEU A 164 19.01 1.62 6.41
CA LEU A 164 17.88 0.70 6.45
C LEU A 164 17.61 0.15 5.04
N ASP A 165 17.60 -1.18 4.89
CA ASP A 165 17.15 -1.84 3.67
C ASP A 165 15.79 -2.50 3.94
N PHE A 166 14.80 -2.17 3.13
CA PHE A 166 13.58 -2.97 3.03
C PHE A 166 13.82 -4.21 2.17
N TRP A 167 13.26 -5.33 2.61
CA TRP A 167 13.14 -6.55 1.81
C TRP A 167 11.68 -6.94 1.66
N PHE A 168 11.20 -6.94 0.41
CA PHE A 168 9.86 -7.41 0.05
C PHE A 168 9.92 -8.87 -0.39
N HIS A 169 9.06 -9.71 0.21
CA HIS A 169 9.08 -11.15 -0.02
C HIS A 169 8.36 -11.55 -1.33
N GLY A 170 8.65 -12.75 -1.82
CA GLY A 170 7.95 -13.34 -2.96
C GLY A 170 6.53 -13.80 -2.63
N ARG A 171 5.80 -14.24 -3.66
CA ARG A 171 4.44 -14.78 -3.51
C ARG A 171 4.49 -16.07 -2.69
N GLY A 172 3.58 -16.21 -1.74
CA GLY A 172 3.48 -17.39 -0.89
C GLY A 172 2.06 -17.57 -0.39
N GLU A 173 1.26 -18.38 -1.09
CA GLU A 173 -0.17 -18.54 -0.79
C GLU A 173 -0.46 -19.21 0.58
N GLN A 174 0.58 -19.60 1.33
CA GLN A 174 0.49 -20.09 2.71
C GLN A 174 1.18 -19.14 3.72
N LEU A 175 1.61 -17.95 3.28
CA LEU A 175 2.36 -16.98 4.08
C LEU A 175 1.43 -16.17 4.99
N SER A 176 0.81 -16.84 5.96
CA SER A 176 0.14 -16.17 7.08
C SER A 176 1.15 -15.41 7.95
N GLU A 177 0.68 -14.53 8.82
CA GLU A 177 1.49 -13.90 9.86
C GLU A 177 2.22 -14.94 10.72
N PHE A 178 1.59 -16.09 10.95
CA PHE A 178 2.21 -17.24 11.63
C PHE A 178 3.42 -17.78 10.87
N ALA A 179 3.27 -18.07 9.58
CA ALA A 179 4.36 -18.56 8.73
C ALA A 179 5.48 -17.52 8.60
N PHE A 180 5.12 -16.25 8.45
CA PHE A 180 6.05 -15.13 8.36
C PHE A 180 6.89 -14.98 9.64
N ILE A 181 6.26 -14.90 10.82
CA ILE A 181 6.98 -14.77 12.10
C ILE A 181 7.94 -15.95 12.30
N ASN A 182 7.47 -17.18 12.04
CA ASN A 182 8.28 -18.38 12.17
C ASN A 182 9.55 -18.34 11.30
N ASP A 183 9.43 -17.87 10.06
CA ASP A 183 10.54 -17.74 9.14
C ASP A 183 11.52 -16.63 9.58
N ARG A 184 11.01 -15.45 9.97
CA ARG A 184 11.84 -14.31 10.38
C ARG A 184 12.56 -14.51 11.71
N LEU A 185 12.10 -15.43 12.57
CA LEU A 185 12.81 -15.85 13.78
C LEU A 185 14.01 -16.78 13.50
N LYS A 186 14.12 -17.34 12.29
CA LYS A 186 15.11 -18.38 11.93
C LYS A 186 16.02 -17.99 10.78
N SER A 187 15.58 -17.09 9.92
CA SER A 187 16.25 -16.77 8.67
C SER A 187 16.55 -15.28 8.56
N PRO A 188 17.79 -14.88 8.24
CA PRO A 188 18.11 -13.50 7.87
C PRO A 188 17.55 -13.13 6.48
N GLY A 189 17.02 -14.07 5.71
CA GLY A 189 16.57 -13.81 4.34
C GLY A 189 17.72 -13.59 3.35
N GLU A 190 17.44 -12.85 2.27
CA GLU A 190 18.29 -12.82 1.09
C GLU A 190 19.53 -11.92 1.25
N PHE A 191 19.36 -10.70 1.77
CA PHE A 191 20.42 -9.70 1.88
C PHE A 191 20.66 -9.29 3.34
N THR A 192 21.94 -9.25 3.73
CA THR A 192 22.41 -8.81 5.06
C THR A 192 23.64 -7.90 4.93
N PRO A 193 23.49 -6.72 4.32
CA PRO A 193 24.59 -5.78 4.20
C PRO A 193 25.18 -5.44 5.59
N PRO A 194 26.50 -5.24 5.70
CA PRO A 194 27.14 -4.95 6.97
C PRO A 194 26.62 -3.62 7.56
N ASN A 195 26.57 -3.52 8.89
CA ASN A 195 26.18 -2.30 9.62
C ASN A 195 24.85 -1.67 9.15
N THR A 196 23.88 -2.51 8.77
CA THR A 196 22.62 -2.09 8.17
C THR A 196 21.47 -2.81 8.84
N PHE A 197 20.37 -2.09 9.10
CA PHE A 197 19.11 -2.72 9.47
C PHE A 197 18.45 -3.27 8.22
N VAL A 198 17.89 -4.48 8.30
CA VAL A 198 17.06 -5.03 7.20
C VAL A 198 15.66 -5.28 7.71
N LEU A 199 14.69 -4.53 7.19
CA LEU A 199 13.27 -4.67 7.52
C LEU A 199 12.62 -5.57 6.48
N HIS A 200 12.26 -6.77 6.91
CA HIS A 200 11.41 -7.68 6.17
C HIS A 200 9.96 -7.27 6.41
N LEU A 201 9.33 -6.70 5.39
CA LEU A 201 7.96 -6.23 5.48
C LEU A 201 7.01 -7.41 5.28
N TYR A 202 6.03 -7.61 6.18
CA TYR A 202 4.96 -8.57 5.92
C TYR A 202 4.03 -8.06 4.82
N GLY A 203 3.76 -6.75 4.80
CA GLY A 203 3.19 -6.05 3.64
C GLY A 203 1.84 -6.58 3.17
N ARG A 204 1.09 -7.25 4.05
CA ARG A 204 -0.16 -7.96 3.79
C ARG A 204 0.00 -9.15 2.81
N TYR A 205 0.01 -10.37 3.35
CA TYR A 205 -0.14 -11.64 2.63
C TYR A 205 0.40 -11.69 1.19
N CYS A 206 -0.46 -11.84 0.17
CA CYS A 206 -0.06 -12.05 -1.22
C CYS A 206 -0.67 -10.98 -2.12
N ASN A 207 -0.33 -9.71 -1.87
CA ASN A 207 -0.86 -8.59 -2.64
C ASN A 207 0.20 -7.67 -3.29
N ALA A 208 1.45 -8.14 -3.41
CA ALA A 208 2.59 -7.33 -3.86
C ALA A 208 2.73 -5.98 -3.16
N ASN A 209 2.32 -5.91 -1.89
CA ASN A 209 2.33 -4.71 -1.07
C ASN A 209 1.52 -3.56 -1.68
N ARG A 210 0.44 -3.85 -2.41
CA ARG A 210 -0.49 -2.84 -2.91
C ARG A 210 -1.52 -2.47 -1.84
N PHE A 211 -2.13 -1.29 -1.97
CA PHE A 211 -3.20 -0.79 -1.09
C PHE A 211 -2.80 -0.79 0.39
N ALA A 212 -3.47 -1.54 1.27
CA ALA A 212 -3.09 -1.62 2.68
C ALA A 212 -1.67 -2.17 2.89
N GLY A 213 -1.17 -3.01 1.96
CA GLY A 213 0.21 -3.50 1.99
C GLY A 213 1.23 -2.41 1.70
N GLU A 214 0.82 -1.39 0.97
CA GLU A 214 1.63 -0.22 0.64
C GLU A 214 1.78 0.67 1.87
N MET A 215 0.66 0.88 2.57
CA MET A 215 0.60 1.69 3.79
C MET A 215 1.34 1.03 4.94
N ASP A 216 1.30 -0.31 5.02
CA ASP A 216 2.08 -1.09 5.98
C ASP A 216 3.58 -0.80 5.92
N LEU A 217 4.13 -0.49 4.74
CA LEU A 217 5.54 -0.07 4.61
C LEU A 217 5.81 1.15 5.47
N PHE A 218 4.97 2.17 5.35
CA PHE A 218 5.15 3.43 6.05
C PHE A 218 4.88 3.29 7.55
N GLU A 219 3.88 2.51 7.94
CA GLU A 219 3.62 2.24 9.36
C GLU A 219 4.77 1.45 10.03
N ALA A 220 5.33 0.46 9.33
CA ALA A 220 6.50 -0.27 9.80
C ALA A 220 7.75 0.63 9.84
N LEU A 221 7.93 1.49 8.83
CA LEU A 221 9.02 2.47 8.78
C LEU A 221 8.95 3.44 9.96
N ASP A 222 7.76 4.01 10.22
CA ASP A 222 7.54 4.94 11.33
C ASP A 222 7.79 4.26 12.67
N ASN A 223 7.35 3.00 12.82
CA ASN A 223 7.66 2.21 14.01
C ASN A 223 9.17 1.99 14.19
N VAL A 224 9.89 1.62 13.12
CA VAL A 224 11.34 1.43 13.17
C VAL A 224 12.08 2.74 13.46
N ARG A 225 11.70 3.85 12.82
CA ARG A 225 12.27 5.19 13.06
C ARG A 225 12.09 5.67 14.50
N LYS A 226 10.95 5.34 15.11
CA LYS A 226 10.67 5.67 16.51
C LYS A 226 11.65 5.00 17.48
N TYR A 227 12.11 3.80 17.14
CA TYR A 227 12.84 2.93 18.06
C TYR A 227 14.31 2.70 17.72
N TYR A 228 14.73 2.97 16.49
CA TYR A 228 16.09 2.75 16.01
C TYR A 228 16.61 3.99 15.28
N PRO A 229 17.91 4.31 15.41
CA PRO A 229 18.50 5.50 14.81
C PRO A 229 18.73 5.29 13.30
N ILE A 230 17.68 5.44 12.50
CA ILE A 230 17.75 5.30 11.04
C ILE A 230 18.25 6.59 10.38
N ASP A 231 19.12 6.45 9.39
CA ASP A 231 19.52 7.53 8.50
C ASP A 231 18.51 7.71 7.37
N GLU A 232 17.74 8.80 7.44
CA GLU A 232 16.72 9.22 6.47
C GLU A 232 17.24 9.36 5.03
N ASN A 233 18.55 9.50 4.85
CA ASN A 233 19.16 9.61 3.52
C ASN A 233 19.76 8.28 3.04
N ARG A 234 19.63 7.19 3.81
CA ARG A 234 20.16 5.86 3.49
C ARG A 234 19.10 4.78 3.70
N ILE A 235 17.93 5.01 3.10
CA ILE A 235 16.86 4.01 3.04
C ILE A 235 16.86 3.39 1.64
N VAL A 236 16.89 2.06 1.56
CA VAL A 236 16.95 1.30 0.31
C VAL A 236 15.74 0.39 0.22
N VAL A 237 15.16 0.22 -0.96
CA VAL A 237 14.10 -0.76 -1.21
C VAL A 237 14.59 -1.88 -2.11
N ARG A 238 14.28 -3.13 -1.75
CA ARG A 238 14.67 -4.32 -2.51
C ARG A 238 13.58 -5.38 -2.46
N GLY A 239 13.54 -6.23 -3.46
CA GLY A 239 12.69 -7.42 -3.42
C GLY A 239 12.91 -8.34 -4.61
N PHE A 240 12.28 -9.51 -4.56
CA PHE A 240 12.36 -10.52 -5.60
C PHE A 240 11.00 -11.12 -5.94
N SER A 241 10.73 -11.43 -7.21
CA SER A 241 9.44 -11.98 -7.67
C SER A 241 8.29 -11.00 -7.39
N MET A 242 7.23 -11.42 -6.68
CA MET A 242 6.20 -10.51 -6.15
C MET A 242 6.80 -9.31 -5.39
N GLY A 243 7.85 -9.52 -4.59
CA GLY A 243 8.54 -8.44 -3.90
C GLY A 243 9.39 -7.58 -4.84
N GLY A 244 9.81 -8.11 -5.99
CA GLY A 244 10.45 -7.34 -7.05
C GLY A 244 9.46 -6.37 -7.70
N ALA A 245 8.20 -6.79 -7.87
CA ALA A 245 7.12 -5.93 -8.34
C ALA A 245 6.80 -4.83 -7.32
N ALA A 246 6.66 -5.19 -6.04
CA ALA A 246 6.54 -4.20 -4.95
C ALA A 246 7.71 -3.19 -4.99
N CYS A 247 8.94 -3.66 -5.24
CA CYS A 247 10.10 -2.78 -5.36
C CYS A 247 10.01 -1.83 -6.56
N TRP A 248 9.47 -2.27 -7.70
CA TRP A 248 9.20 -1.38 -8.83
C TRP A 248 8.16 -0.31 -8.46
N ASP A 249 7.03 -0.72 -7.87
CA ASP A 249 5.96 0.18 -7.45
C ASP A 249 6.49 1.24 -6.47
N PHE A 250 7.18 0.83 -5.40
CA PHE A 250 7.74 1.77 -4.43
C PHE A 250 8.81 2.69 -5.05
N ALA A 251 9.69 2.14 -5.91
CA ALA A 251 10.77 2.91 -6.51
C ALA A 251 10.24 4.02 -7.44
N THR A 252 9.15 3.77 -8.16
CA THR A 252 8.59 4.74 -9.11
C THR A 252 7.57 5.68 -8.47
N HIS A 253 6.75 5.22 -7.51
CA HIS A 253 5.75 6.03 -6.83
C HIS A 253 6.34 6.95 -5.74
N TYR A 254 7.41 6.50 -5.07
CA TYR A 254 8.02 7.19 -3.93
C TYR A 254 9.51 7.45 -4.14
N ALA A 255 9.95 7.65 -5.38
CA ALA A 255 11.36 7.70 -5.76
C ALA A 255 12.21 8.70 -4.93
N GLY A 256 11.61 9.80 -4.48
CA GLY A 256 12.30 10.81 -3.65
C GLY A 256 12.64 10.37 -2.21
N LEU A 257 12.10 9.24 -1.74
CA LEU A 257 12.36 8.70 -0.40
C LEU A 257 13.58 7.79 -0.34
N TRP A 258 13.98 7.21 -1.47
CA TRP A 258 14.96 6.12 -1.49
C TRP A 258 16.36 6.63 -1.87
N ALA A 259 17.38 6.11 -1.20
CA ALA A 259 18.76 6.23 -1.64
C ALA A 259 19.05 5.34 -2.85
N ALA A 260 18.45 4.14 -2.88
CA ALA A 260 18.56 3.21 -3.99
C ALA A 260 17.37 2.23 -4.03
N ALA A 261 17.12 1.66 -5.21
CA ALA A 261 16.19 0.56 -5.42
C ALA A 261 16.87 -0.64 -6.09
N ALA A 262 16.50 -1.86 -5.68
CA ALA A 262 16.97 -3.11 -6.30
C ALA A 262 15.82 -4.11 -6.57
N PRO A 263 15.02 -3.86 -7.62
CA PRO A 263 13.96 -4.78 -8.03
C PRO A 263 14.54 -6.01 -8.75
N GLY A 264 14.16 -7.20 -8.31
CA GLY A 264 14.60 -8.46 -8.90
C GLY A 264 13.44 -9.28 -9.48
N ALA A 265 13.48 -9.57 -10.78
CA ALA A 265 12.57 -10.49 -11.48
C ALA A 265 11.10 -10.38 -11.03
N GLY A 266 10.53 -9.17 -10.95
CA GLY A 266 9.13 -8.93 -10.62
C GLY A 266 8.44 -8.14 -11.72
N PHE A 267 7.13 -8.33 -11.90
CA PHE A 267 6.34 -7.62 -12.91
C PHE A 267 6.37 -6.10 -12.72
N SER A 268 6.25 -5.34 -13.81
CA SER A 268 6.28 -3.87 -13.83
C SER A 268 5.10 -3.22 -14.54
N GLU A 269 4.23 -4.02 -15.15
CA GLU A 269 3.06 -3.57 -15.90
C GLU A 269 2.04 -4.71 -16.01
N THR A 270 0.76 -4.36 -16.01
CA THR A 270 -0.32 -5.34 -15.86
C THR A 270 -0.56 -6.11 -17.16
N ALA A 271 -0.76 -5.39 -18.27
CA ALA A 271 -1.27 -6.00 -19.50
C ALA A 271 -0.25 -6.92 -20.19
N ASP A 272 0.99 -6.47 -20.33
CA ASP A 272 2.02 -7.21 -21.06
C ASP A 272 2.56 -8.38 -20.24
N PHE A 273 2.71 -8.21 -18.92
CA PHE A 273 3.04 -9.31 -18.02
C PHE A 273 2.00 -10.43 -18.09
N LEU A 274 0.69 -10.14 -18.01
CA LEU A 274 -0.35 -11.18 -18.08
C LEU A 274 -0.37 -11.88 -19.45
N LYS A 275 -0.13 -11.16 -20.55
CA LYS A 275 -0.01 -11.79 -21.87
C LYS A 275 1.21 -12.70 -21.95
N VAL A 276 2.39 -12.24 -21.53
CA VAL A 276 3.66 -12.99 -21.68
C VAL A 276 3.77 -14.13 -20.66
N PHE A 277 3.41 -13.88 -19.41
CA PHE A 277 3.58 -14.82 -18.31
C PHE A 277 2.42 -15.81 -18.24
N GLN A 278 1.18 -15.33 -18.30
CA GLN A 278 -0.03 -16.16 -18.19
C GLN A 278 -0.58 -16.66 -19.51
N ASN A 279 -0.10 -16.15 -20.66
CA ASN A 279 -0.73 -16.41 -21.96
C ASN A 279 -2.23 -16.07 -21.94
N GLU A 280 -2.59 -15.00 -21.21
CA GLU A 280 -3.97 -14.59 -21.00
C GLU A 280 -4.47 -13.71 -22.15
N SER A 281 -5.69 -13.95 -22.61
CA SER A 281 -6.40 -13.04 -23.51
C SER A 281 -7.22 -12.05 -22.69
N LEU A 282 -6.64 -10.87 -22.46
CA LEU A 282 -7.28 -9.83 -21.66
C LEU A 282 -8.46 -9.18 -22.41
N LYS A 283 -9.59 -9.02 -21.71
CA LYS A 283 -10.76 -8.25 -22.15
C LYS A 283 -11.17 -7.25 -21.06
N PRO A 284 -10.29 -6.28 -20.73
CA PRO A 284 -10.60 -5.28 -19.71
C PRO A 284 -11.66 -4.32 -20.24
N SER A 285 -12.45 -3.74 -19.34
CA SER A 285 -13.24 -2.56 -19.67
C SER A 285 -12.31 -1.37 -20.02
N TRP A 286 -12.88 -0.31 -20.58
CA TRP A 286 -12.11 0.91 -20.86
C TRP A 286 -11.63 1.59 -19.56
N TYR A 287 -12.39 1.48 -18.46
CA TYR A 287 -12.02 2.08 -17.18
C TYR A 287 -10.99 1.24 -16.42
N GLU A 288 -11.02 -0.10 -16.53
CA GLU A 288 -9.97 -0.96 -15.97
C GLU A 288 -8.60 -0.62 -16.57
N GLN A 289 -8.54 -0.37 -17.88
CA GLN A 289 -7.32 0.07 -18.56
C GLN A 289 -6.79 1.40 -18.01
N LYS A 290 -7.68 2.36 -17.72
CA LYS A 290 -7.27 3.62 -17.06
C LYS A 290 -6.76 3.40 -15.64
N LEU A 291 -7.38 2.48 -14.91
CA LEU A 291 -7.03 2.18 -13.52
C LEU A 291 -5.69 1.44 -13.38
N TRP A 292 -5.19 0.79 -14.43
CA TRP A 292 -3.84 0.21 -14.44
C TRP A 292 -2.74 1.25 -14.24
N HIS A 293 -2.98 2.52 -14.64
CA HIS A 293 -2.07 3.63 -14.37
C HIS A 293 -1.86 3.89 -12.86
N LEU A 294 -2.61 3.24 -11.96
CA LEU A 294 -2.33 3.28 -10.53
C LEU A 294 -1.05 2.51 -10.18
N TYR A 295 -0.71 1.40 -10.87
CA TYR A 295 0.42 0.55 -10.47
C TYR A 295 1.33 0.08 -11.62
N ASP A 296 1.05 0.44 -12.87
CA ASP A 296 1.97 0.10 -13.97
C ASP A 296 3.24 0.97 -13.84
N ALA A 297 4.27 0.46 -13.17
CA ALA A 297 5.53 1.16 -12.90
C ALA A 297 6.21 1.72 -14.17
N THR A 298 6.00 1.08 -15.33
CA THR A 298 6.49 1.59 -16.63
C THR A 298 5.95 2.99 -16.97
N ASP A 299 4.74 3.35 -16.49
CA ASP A 299 4.14 4.67 -16.70
C ASP A 299 4.81 5.79 -15.90
N TYR A 300 5.59 5.42 -14.89
CA TYR A 300 6.28 6.31 -13.97
C TYR A 300 7.81 6.22 -14.11
N ALA A 301 8.32 5.51 -15.13
CA ALA A 301 9.74 5.16 -15.26
C ALA A 301 10.70 6.34 -15.07
N ILE A 302 10.34 7.52 -15.59
CA ILE A 302 11.12 8.75 -15.48
C ILE A 302 11.34 9.26 -14.05
N ASN A 303 10.53 8.84 -13.08
CA ASN A 303 10.74 9.15 -11.67
C ASN A 303 12.06 8.55 -11.16
N LEU A 304 12.57 7.50 -11.81
CA LEU A 304 13.87 6.90 -11.49
C LEU A 304 15.07 7.78 -11.89
N PHE A 305 14.85 8.90 -12.59
CA PHE A 305 15.88 9.93 -12.76
C PHE A 305 16.45 10.40 -11.41
N ASN A 306 15.61 10.48 -10.38
CA ASN A 306 16.00 10.91 -9.04
C ASN A 306 16.23 9.74 -8.06
N CYS A 307 16.00 8.48 -8.47
CA CYS A 307 16.17 7.29 -7.64
C CYS A 307 17.09 6.27 -8.33
N PRO A 308 18.37 6.17 -7.92
CA PRO A 308 19.29 5.18 -8.46
C PRO A 308 18.74 3.76 -8.35
N THR A 309 18.68 3.05 -9.48
CA THR A 309 18.04 1.74 -9.57
C THR A 309 18.97 0.70 -10.20
N VAL A 310 19.09 -0.45 -9.56
CA VAL A 310 19.89 -1.59 -10.03
C VAL A 310 18.97 -2.80 -10.13
N ALA A 311 18.50 -3.11 -11.34
CA ALA A 311 17.60 -4.22 -11.56
C ALA A 311 18.35 -5.55 -11.68
N TYR A 312 17.69 -6.66 -11.34
CA TYR A 312 18.22 -8.00 -11.51
C TYR A 312 17.25 -8.93 -12.23
N SER A 313 17.79 -9.83 -13.06
CA SER A 313 17.06 -10.99 -13.55
C SER A 313 18.01 -12.17 -13.79
N GLY A 314 17.49 -13.39 -13.61
CA GLY A 314 18.15 -14.57 -14.17
C GLY A 314 18.06 -14.54 -15.70
N GLU A 315 19.13 -14.94 -16.38
CA GLU A 315 19.23 -14.93 -17.86
C GLU A 315 18.08 -15.69 -18.54
N VAL A 316 17.67 -16.83 -17.97
CA VAL A 316 16.62 -17.69 -18.53
C VAL A 316 15.30 -17.61 -17.77
N ASP A 317 15.16 -16.61 -16.88
CA ASP A 317 13.91 -16.33 -16.20
C ASP A 317 12.92 -15.65 -17.15
N ARG A 318 11.70 -16.20 -17.27
CA ARG A 318 10.64 -15.58 -18.08
C ARG A 318 10.21 -14.21 -17.54
N GLN A 319 10.36 -13.96 -16.23
CA GLN A 319 10.06 -12.66 -15.61
C GLN A 319 11.11 -11.59 -15.88
N LYS A 320 12.23 -11.93 -16.56
CA LYS A 320 13.16 -10.93 -17.11
C LYS A 320 12.46 -9.91 -18.01
N GLN A 321 11.36 -10.32 -18.67
CA GLN A 321 10.55 -9.45 -19.52
C GLN A 321 10.11 -8.16 -18.82
N ALA A 322 9.82 -8.19 -17.51
CA ALA A 322 9.42 -6.99 -16.78
C ALA A 322 10.56 -5.95 -16.71
N ALA A 323 11.78 -6.38 -16.35
CA ALA A 323 12.95 -5.50 -16.38
C ALA A 323 13.26 -5.01 -17.81
N ASP A 324 13.01 -5.82 -18.83
CA ASP A 324 13.15 -5.40 -20.24
C ASP A 324 12.12 -4.31 -20.62
N MET A 325 10.90 -4.39 -20.11
CA MET A 325 9.88 -3.35 -20.30
C MET A 325 10.23 -2.06 -19.58
N MET A 326 10.75 -2.15 -18.34
CA MET A 326 11.29 -0.98 -17.63
C MET A 326 12.48 -0.36 -18.36
N ALA A 327 13.40 -1.18 -18.87
CA ALA A 327 14.53 -0.68 -19.67
C ALA A 327 14.05 0.05 -20.93
N LYS A 328 13.03 -0.47 -21.62
CA LYS A 328 12.40 0.20 -22.77
C LYS A 328 11.74 1.52 -22.38
N ALA A 329 11.00 1.57 -21.27
CA ALA A 329 10.35 2.77 -20.78
C ALA A 329 11.37 3.85 -20.36
N LEU A 330 12.45 3.45 -19.67
CA LEU A 330 13.55 4.34 -19.30
C LEU A 330 14.32 4.84 -20.52
N ALA A 331 14.56 3.99 -21.52
CA ALA A 331 15.26 4.39 -22.74
C ALA A 331 14.48 5.49 -23.50
N ALA A 332 13.14 5.43 -23.49
CA ALA A 332 12.30 6.49 -24.08
C ALA A 332 12.46 7.86 -23.37
N GLU A 333 12.99 7.86 -22.15
CA GLU A 333 13.28 9.05 -21.34
C GLU A 333 14.78 9.39 -21.31
N GLY A 334 15.60 8.67 -22.09
CA GLY A 334 17.04 8.84 -22.17
C GLY A 334 17.83 8.26 -20.99
N ILE A 335 17.27 7.29 -20.27
CA ILE A 335 17.90 6.62 -19.13
C ILE A 335 18.21 5.17 -19.50
N GLU A 336 19.45 4.74 -19.32
CA GLU A 336 19.84 3.33 -19.44
C GLU A 336 19.70 2.63 -18.09
N LEU A 337 18.99 1.50 -18.07
CA LEU A 337 18.81 0.72 -16.85
C LEU A 337 20.08 -0.09 -16.56
N THR A 338 20.64 0.05 -15.35
CA THR A 338 21.63 -0.91 -14.86
C THR A 338 20.93 -2.23 -14.53
N HIS A 339 20.96 -3.16 -15.48
CA HIS A 339 20.30 -4.48 -15.38
C HIS A 339 21.35 -5.59 -15.26
N ILE A 340 21.53 -6.10 -14.05
CA ILE A 340 22.45 -7.19 -13.78
C ILE A 340 21.78 -8.51 -14.15
N ILE A 341 22.44 -9.30 -15.00
CA ILE A 341 21.94 -10.59 -15.50
C ILE A 341 22.71 -11.73 -14.85
N GLY A 342 21.99 -12.61 -14.14
CA GLY A 342 22.55 -13.84 -13.60
C GLY A 342 22.68 -14.92 -14.68
N PRO A 343 23.89 -15.31 -15.11
CA PRO A 343 24.07 -16.24 -16.23
C PRO A 343 23.44 -17.61 -15.92
N LYS A 344 22.77 -18.20 -16.92
CA LYS A 344 22.12 -19.52 -16.90
C LYS A 344 21.16 -19.72 -15.72
N THR A 345 20.69 -18.64 -15.11
CA THR A 345 19.89 -18.69 -13.89
C THR A 345 18.43 -18.43 -14.24
N ALA A 346 17.53 -19.25 -13.68
CA ALA A 346 16.09 -19.07 -13.80
C ALA A 346 15.59 -18.13 -12.68
N HIS A 347 14.48 -18.46 -12.04
CA HIS A 347 13.84 -17.63 -11.02
C HIS A 347 14.53 -17.70 -9.64
N ALA A 348 15.79 -17.26 -9.57
CA ALA A 348 16.62 -17.17 -8.36
C ALA A 348 17.75 -16.15 -8.53
N TYR A 349 18.45 -15.82 -7.43
CA TYR A 349 19.70 -15.05 -7.48
C TYR A 349 20.89 -15.94 -7.86
N GLU A 350 21.62 -15.55 -8.90
CA GLU A 350 22.97 -16.05 -9.18
C GLU A 350 23.96 -15.41 -8.19
N ARG A 351 24.93 -16.17 -7.71
CA ARG A 351 25.82 -15.74 -6.61
C ARG A 351 26.68 -14.53 -6.99
N GLY A 352 27.32 -14.55 -8.15
CA GLY A 352 28.16 -13.44 -8.63
C GLY A 352 27.35 -12.18 -8.89
N ALA A 353 26.20 -12.30 -9.57
CA ALA A 353 25.27 -11.21 -9.79
C ALA A 353 24.78 -10.60 -8.46
N LYS A 354 24.50 -11.42 -7.46
CA LYS A 354 24.11 -10.96 -6.11
C LYS A 354 25.21 -10.15 -5.43
N GLU A 355 26.46 -10.59 -5.53
CA GLU A 355 27.63 -9.85 -5.03
C GLU A 355 27.76 -8.49 -5.76
N GLU A 356 27.53 -8.46 -7.06
CA GLU A 356 27.57 -7.24 -7.87
C GLU A 356 26.46 -6.25 -7.52
N ILE A 357 25.21 -6.72 -7.36
CA ILE A 357 24.08 -5.89 -6.91
C ILE A 357 24.44 -5.22 -5.58
N ASN A 358 24.95 -5.98 -4.61
CA ASN A 358 25.36 -5.42 -3.33
C ASN A 358 26.46 -4.38 -3.47
N ARG A 359 27.49 -4.63 -4.29
CA ARG A 359 28.55 -3.66 -4.54
C ARG A 359 28.00 -2.32 -5.04
N HIS A 360 27.06 -2.35 -6.00
CA HIS A 360 26.43 -1.14 -6.53
C HIS A 360 25.58 -0.44 -5.46
N ILE A 361 24.67 -1.17 -4.81
CA ILE A 361 23.75 -0.57 -3.84
C ILE A 361 24.51 -0.03 -2.62
N ASP A 362 25.55 -0.72 -2.14
CA ASP A 362 26.36 -0.26 -1.03
C ASP A 362 27.10 1.04 -1.39
N SER A 363 27.62 1.15 -2.61
CA SER A 363 28.24 2.39 -3.09
C SER A 363 27.25 3.54 -3.18
N ILE A 364 26.03 3.30 -3.64
CA ILE A 364 24.98 4.33 -3.74
C ILE A 364 24.53 4.75 -2.33
N ALA A 365 24.21 3.79 -1.46
CA ALA A 365 23.75 4.05 -0.11
C ALA A 365 24.82 4.72 0.76
N ALA A 366 26.11 4.47 0.52
CA ALA A 366 27.19 5.20 1.18
C ALA A 366 27.15 6.71 0.88
N LYS A 367 26.81 7.09 -0.37
CA LYS A 367 26.59 8.49 -0.75
C LYS A 367 25.28 9.04 -0.15
N GLY A 368 24.24 8.22 -0.13
CA GLY A 368 22.90 8.60 0.32
C GLY A 368 22.12 9.41 -0.71
N ARG A 369 20.81 9.59 -0.48
CA ARG A 369 19.95 10.42 -1.33
C ARG A 369 20.26 11.91 -1.13
N ASN A 370 20.08 12.70 -2.18
CA ASN A 370 20.05 14.16 -2.07
C ASN A 370 18.59 14.60 -1.86
N PRO A 371 18.20 15.22 -0.72
CA PRO A 371 16.83 15.66 -0.50
C PRO A 371 16.43 16.88 -1.36
N VAL A 372 17.40 17.69 -1.78
CA VAL A 372 17.18 18.87 -2.63
C VAL A 372 18.16 18.86 -3.81
N PRO A 373 17.99 17.95 -4.79
CA PRO A 373 18.77 18.00 -6.01
C PRO A 373 18.32 19.17 -6.87
N ASP A 374 19.26 19.74 -7.63
CA ASP A 374 18.99 20.87 -8.52
C ASP A 374 17.87 20.53 -9.51
N LYS A 375 17.81 19.29 -10.01
CA LYS A 375 16.83 18.84 -11.00
C LYS A 375 15.88 17.79 -10.45
N VAL A 376 14.60 17.99 -10.69
CA VAL A 376 13.52 17.03 -10.44
C VAL A 376 12.79 16.72 -11.74
N LYS A 377 12.68 15.42 -12.05
CA LYS A 377 11.85 14.92 -13.14
C LYS A 377 10.75 14.05 -12.55
N PHE A 378 9.50 14.45 -12.76
CA PHE A 378 8.37 13.84 -12.08
C PHE A 378 7.19 13.61 -13.01
N THR A 379 6.64 12.40 -12.94
CA THR A 379 5.40 12.00 -13.59
C THR A 379 4.48 11.32 -12.59
N THR A 380 3.19 11.63 -12.73
CA THR A 380 2.11 10.94 -12.03
C THR A 380 0.83 10.95 -12.86
N TRP A 381 -0.10 10.04 -12.56
CA TRP A 381 -1.41 9.95 -13.21
C TRP A 381 -2.56 10.24 -12.24
N THR A 382 -2.23 10.36 -10.95
CA THR A 382 -3.17 10.33 -9.84
C THR A 382 -2.57 11.10 -8.66
N LEU A 383 -3.40 11.76 -7.85
CA LEU A 383 -2.92 12.47 -6.67
C LEU A 383 -2.54 11.53 -5.51
N ARG A 384 -2.72 10.20 -5.62
CA ARG A 384 -2.18 9.26 -4.61
C ARG A 384 -0.65 9.32 -4.55
N TYR A 385 0.01 9.47 -5.69
CA TYR A 385 1.48 9.54 -5.80
C TYR A 385 1.88 10.92 -6.32
N ASN A 386 1.72 11.95 -5.48
CA ASN A 386 1.77 13.33 -5.91
C ASN A 386 3.05 14.09 -5.53
N GLN A 387 4.05 13.41 -4.96
CA GLN A 387 5.25 14.08 -4.47
C GLN A 387 6.53 13.46 -5.03
N MET A 388 7.46 14.34 -5.43
CA MET A 388 8.83 14.00 -5.75
C MET A 388 9.77 15.01 -5.11
N LEU A 389 10.49 14.60 -4.07
CA LEU A 389 11.47 15.43 -3.36
C LEU A 389 10.84 16.77 -2.91
N TRP A 390 11.36 17.90 -3.40
CA TRP A 390 10.88 19.25 -3.10
C TRP A 390 9.72 19.71 -3.98
N VAL A 391 9.18 18.86 -4.86
CA VAL A 391 8.02 19.14 -5.72
C VAL A 391 6.81 18.32 -5.27
N THR A 392 5.68 18.99 -5.06
CA THR A 392 4.38 18.36 -4.82
C THR A 392 3.39 18.84 -5.87
N VAL A 393 2.69 17.92 -6.53
CA VAL A 393 1.55 18.22 -7.39
C VAL A 393 0.30 18.26 -6.52
N ASP A 394 -0.32 19.42 -6.39
CA ASP A 394 -1.49 19.62 -5.51
C ASP A 394 -2.80 19.38 -6.26
N SER A 395 -2.81 19.52 -7.59
CA SER A 395 -3.94 19.15 -8.45
C SER A 395 -3.55 18.88 -9.89
N LEU A 396 -4.34 18.00 -10.50
CA LEU A 396 -4.27 17.66 -11.91
C LEU A 396 -5.31 18.47 -12.69
N GLU A 397 -5.11 18.62 -14.00
CA GLU A 397 -6.20 19.11 -14.87
C GLU A 397 -7.21 17.98 -15.12
N GLN A 398 -6.74 16.73 -15.17
CA GLN A 398 -7.54 15.53 -15.30
C GLN A 398 -6.81 14.30 -14.72
N HIS A 399 -7.42 13.61 -13.75
CA HIS A 399 -6.96 12.31 -13.27
C HIS A 399 -6.99 11.25 -14.37
N TRP A 400 -6.07 10.29 -14.27
CA TRP A 400 -5.86 9.19 -15.22
C TRP A 400 -5.36 9.64 -16.59
N GLU A 401 -4.84 10.86 -16.68
CA GLU A 401 -4.03 11.34 -17.81
C GLU A 401 -2.62 11.69 -17.30
N ARG A 402 -1.59 11.44 -18.11
CA ARG A 402 -0.20 11.57 -17.64
C ARG A 402 0.17 13.02 -17.35
N ALA A 403 0.39 13.33 -16.08
CA ALA A 403 0.96 14.59 -15.63
C ALA A 403 2.48 14.56 -15.58
N ARG A 404 3.08 15.73 -15.77
CA ARG A 404 4.53 15.92 -15.86
C ARG A 404 4.94 17.21 -15.17
N VAL A 405 6.03 17.14 -14.41
CA VAL A 405 6.78 18.30 -13.93
C VAL A 405 8.26 18.05 -14.17
N ASP A 406 8.91 18.96 -14.90
CA ASP A 406 10.37 19.04 -15.00
C ASP A 406 10.78 20.36 -14.33
N ALA A 407 11.53 20.27 -13.22
CA ALA A 407 11.89 21.41 -12.40
C ALA A 407 13.40 21.51 -12.14
N ASP A 408 13.93 22.73 -12.09
CA ASP A 408 15.34 23.05 -11.94
C ASP A 408 15.53 24.23 -10.96
N ILE A 409 16.40 24.07 -9.96
CA ILE A 409 16.85 25.13 -9.06
C ILE A 409 18.09 25.78 -9.66
N GLY A 410 17.92 26.93 -10.30
CA GLY A 410 19.03 27.78 -10.71
C GLY A 410 19.52 28.69 -9.58
N GLU A 411 20.58 29.46 -9.84
CA GLU A 411 21.18 30.36 -8.85
C GLU A 411 20.22 31.43 -8.30
N THR A 412 19.33 31.95 -9.15
CA THR A 412 18.43 33.06 -8.80
C THR A 412 16.95 32.74 -8.96
N ALA A 413 16.63 31.60 -9.56
CA ALA A 413 15.25 31.25 -9.91
C ALA A 413 15.04 29.74 -9.93
N VAL A 414 13.86 29.32 -9.49
CA VAL A 414 13.35 27.97 -9.74
C VAL A 414 12.58 28.00 -11.05
N GLN A 415 12.90 27.10 -11.97
CA GLN A 415 12.25 26.97 -13.27
C GLN A 415 11.50 25.65 -13.33
N ALA A 416 10.30 25.64 -13.88
CA ALA A 416 9.58 24.40 -14.11
C ALA A 416 8.67 24.48 -15.34
N THR A 417 8.50 23.33 -16.00
CA THR A 417 7.49 23.12 -17.04
C THR A 417 6.56 22.01 -16.64
N THR A 418 5.28 22.15 -16.99
CA THR A 418 4.22 21.25 -16.56
C THR A 418 3.36 20.76 -17.71
N ARG A 419 2.73 19.59 -17.52
CA ARG A 419 1.64 19.07 -18.36
C ARG A 419 0.61 18.42 -17.46
N ASN A 420 -0.68 18.69 -17.69
CA ASN A 420 -1.79 18.15 -16.89
C ASN A 420 -1.66 18.45 -15.37
N VAL A 421 -1.09 19.61 -15.02
CA VAL A 421 -0.95 20.07 -13.63
C VAL A 421 -1.72 21.38 -13.46
N ALA A 422 -2.65 21.41 -12.52
CA ALA A 422 -3.46 22.59 -12.21
C ALA A 422 -2.95 23.36 -10.97
N ALA A 423 -2.28 22.68 -10.04
CA ALA A 423 -1.63 23.30 -8.89
C ALA A 423 -0.41 22.49 -8.44
N LEU A 424 0.61 23.18 -7.92
CA LEU A 424 1.82 22.56 -7.39
C LEU A 424 2.47 23.43 -6.30
N THR A 425 3.28 22.77 -5.49
CA THR A 425 4.06 23.35 -4.40
C THR A 425 5.52 23.01 -4.57
N PHE A 426 6.39 24.02 -4.36
CA PHE A 426 7.81 23.79 -4.10
C PHE A 426 8.07 23.95 -2.62
N SER A 427 8.74 22.99 -1.98
CA SER A 427 8.96 22.96 -0.54
C SER A 427 10.34 22.39 -0.19
N MET A 428 11.14 23.18 0.51
CA MET A 428 12.47 22.85 1.01
C MET A 428 12.49 23.08 2.52
N ARG A 429 12.96 22.09 3.30
CA ARG A 429 12.89 22.14 4.76
C ARG A 429 13.94 23.10 5.34
N PRO A 430 13.85 23.45 6.63
CA PRO A 430 14.88 24.26 7.29
C PRO A 430 16.29 23.70 7.05
N GLY A 431 17.21 24.58 6.65
CA GLY A 431 18.60 24.25 6.32
C GLY A 431 18.85 23.77 4.89
N GLU A 432 17.81 23.49 4.10
CA GLU A 432 17.95 22.82 2.80
C GLU A 432 17.89 23.77 1.59
N CYS A 433 17.24 24.94 1.69
CA CYS A 433 17.07 25.83 0.54
C CYS A 433 18.40 26.48 0.13
N PRO A 434 18.85 26.31 -1.14
CA PRO A 434 20.13 26.86 -1.61
C PRO A 434 20.03 28.32 -2.09
N LEU A 435 18.82 28.89 -2.18
CA LEU A 435 18.59 30.22 -2.75
C LEU A 435 19.08 31.36 -1.82
N ASP A 436 19.39 32.52 -2.41
CA ASP A 436 19.82 33.72 -1.68
C ASP A 436 18.69 34.28 -0.79
N ILE A 437 18.88 34.19 0.53
CA ILE A 437 17.91 34.64 1.55
C ILE A 437 17.69 36.15 1.57
N THR A 438 18.58 36.93 0.96
CA THR A 438 18.47 38.41 0.94
C THR A 438 17.58 38.91 -0.20
N ARG A 439 17.10 38.02 -1.07
CA ARG A 439 16.30 38.35 -2.25
C ARG A 439 15.01 37.54 -2.24
N LYS A 440 13.97 38.07 -2.89
CA LYS A 440 12.76 37.28 -3.18
C LYS A 440 13.07 36.31 -4.33
N PRO A 441 12.88 34.99 -4.16
CA PRO A 441 13.03 34.03 -5.24
C PRO A 441 12.13 34.36 -6.41
N LYS A 442 12.67 34.21 -7.62
CA LYS A 442 11.87 34.22 -8.85
C LYS A 442 11.49 32.78 -9.19
N VAL A 443 10.26 32.57 -9.61
CA VAL A 443 9.83 31.30 -10.18
C VAL A 443 9.43 31.50 -11.63
N VAL A 444 9.91 30.64 -12.53
CA VAL A 444 9.52 30.61 -13.93
C VAL A 444 8.73 29.33 -14.18
N LEU A 445 7.42 29.44 -14.29
CA LEU A 445 6.52 28.29 -14.44
C LEU A 445 5.82 28.36 -15.79
N ASP A 446 6.06 27.38 -16.67
CA ASP A 446 5.59 27.37 -18.06
C ASP A 446 5.92 28.65 -18.84
N GLY A 447 7.13 29.20 -18.58
CA GLY A 447 7.60 30.46 -19.16
C GLY A 447 7.05 31.73 -18.49
N GLN A 448 6.10 31.62 -17.56
CA GLN A 448 5.59 32.74 -16.78
C GLN A 448 6.49 33.04 -15.58
N LYS A 449 6.94 34.30 -15.45
CA LYS A 449 7.70 34.77 -14.28
C LYS A 449 6.77 35.16 -13.14
N LEU A 450 7.07 34.69 -11.94
CA LEU A 450 6.31 34.88 -10.71
C LEU A 450 7.22 35.33 -9.57
N ASP A 451 6.69 36.21 -8.71
CA ASP A 451 7.32 36.63 -7.46
C ASP A 451 6.89 35.70 -6.32
N ALA A 452 7.77 34.81 -5.88
CA ALA A 452 7.47 33.86 -4.82
C ALA A 452 7.70 34.47 -3.41
N PRO A 453 7.14 33.84 -2.36
CA PRO A 453 7.43 34.21 -0.98
C PRO A 453 8.95 34.20 -0.69
N PRO A 454 9.43 35.06 0.24
CA PRO A 454 10.84 35.09 0.61
C PRO A 454 11.30 33.77 1.23
N VAL A 455 12.58 33.45 1.08
CA VAL A 455 13.23 32.37 1.83
C VAL A 455 13.34 32.79 3.29
N MET A 456 13.05 31.87 4.20
CA MET A 456 13.09 32.14 5.64
C MET A 456 14.53 32.14 6.16
N SER A 457 14.76 32.81 7.31
CA SER A 457 16.10 32.94 7.90
C SER A 457 16.77 31.61 8.31
N ASP A 458 15.97 30.56 8.50
CA ASP A 458 16.43 29.19 8.75
C ASP A 458 16.75 28.41 7.47
N ARG A 459 16.70 29.06 6.30
CA ARG A 459 16.85 28.46 4.96
C ARG A 459 15.76 27.45 4.61
N SER A 460 14.55 27.60 5.16
CA SER A 460 13.35 26.96 4.61
C SER A 460 12.71 27.81 3.52
N TRP A 461 12.03 27.17 2.57
CA TRP A 461 11.28 27.86 1.54
C TRP A 461 10.10 27.02 1.06
N THR A 462 8.92 27.62 1.05
CA THR A 462 7.70 27.02 0.51
C THR A 462 6.98 28.03 -0.37
N ALA A 463 6.58 27.62 -1.56
CA ALA A 463 5.81 28.44 -2.49
C ALA A 463 4.74 27.58 -3.19
N HIS A 464 3.51 28.08 -3.19
CA HIS A 464 2.34 27.40 -3.75
C HIS A 464 1.84 28.12 -5.00
N PHE A 465 1.50 27.34 -6.02
CA PHE A 465 1.09 27.85 -7.32
C PHE A 465 -0.18 27.15 -7.78
N ALA A 466 -1.12 27.92 -8.33
CA ALA A 466 -2.33 27.37 -8.95
C ALA A 466 -2.66 28.11 -10.25
N ARG A 467 -3.19 27.37 -11.23
CA ARG A 467 -3.66 27.94 -12.49
C ARG A 467 -5.03 28.59 -12.31
N ALA A 468 -5.17 29.81 -12.83
CA ALA A 468 -6.46 30.42 -13.12
C ALA A 468 -6.57 30.59 -14.64
N GLY A 469 -7.28 29.66 -15.29
CA GLY A 469 -7.28 29.53 -16.75
C GLY A 469 -5.87 29.17 -17.25
N LYS A 470 -5.29 30.00 -18.12
CA LYS A 470 -3.96 29.78 -18.70
C LYS A 470 -2.80 30.40 -17.93
N LYS A 471 -3.06 31.10 -16.82
CA LYS A 471 -2.04 31.82 -16.04
C LYS A 471 -1.82 31.17 -14.69
N TRP A 472 -0.57 31.14 -14.26
CA TRP A 472 -0.17 30.75 -12.91
C TRP A 472 -0.29 31.93 -11.95
N ASN A 473 -0.71 31.65 -10.71
CA ASN A 473 -0.72 32.61 -9.61
C ASN A 473 -0.02 31.99 -8.41
N VAL A 474 0.64 32.84 -7.62
CA VAL A 474 1.06 32.48 -6.26
C VAL A 474 -0.18 32.54 -5.37
N VAL A 475 -0.44 31.48 -4.61
CA VAL A 475 -1.65 31.34 -3.80
C VAL A 475 -1.30 30.98 -2.36
N ASP A 476 -2.22 31.24 -1.44
CA ASP A 476 -2.20 30.65 -0.10
C ASP A 476 -3.11 29.40 -0.11
N PRO A 477 -2.58 28.19 0.14
CA PRO A 477 -3.37 26.96 0.10
C PRO A 477 -4.45 26.93 1.19
N THR A 478 -4.34 27.74 2.25
CA THR A 478 -5.34 27.80 3.33
C THR A 478 -6.64 28.51 2.91
N GLU A 479 -6.62 29.24 1.79
CA GLU A 479 -7.79 29.94 1.27
C GLU A 479 -8.69 29.06 0.38
N ASP A 480 -8.19 27.91 -0.08
CA ASP A 480 -8.96 27.00 -0.92
C ASP A 480 -9.93 26.13 -0.10
N ARG A 481 -11.22 26.51 -0.15
CA ARG A 481 -12.32 25.82 0.53
C ARG A 481 -13.18 24.99 -0.42
N ARG A 482 -12.79 24.83 -1.68
CA ARG A 482 -13.61 24.14 -2.69
C ARG A 482 -13.54 22.63 -2.51
N LEU A 483 -14.63 21.95 -2.84
CA LEU A 483 -14.62 20.51 -2.99
C LEU A 483 -13.87 20.15 -4.28
N ARG A 484 -12.79 19.39 -4.15
CA ARG A 484 -11.99 18.92 -5.27
C ARG A 484 -11.25 17.63 -4.91
N LYS A 485 -10.73 16.94 -5.92
CA LYS A 485 -9.80 15.85 -5.73
C LYS A 485 -8.49 16.38 -5.13
N ARG A 486 -7.96 15.65 -4.14
CA ARG A 486 -6.71 15.95 -3.44
C ARG A 486 -6.00 14.65 -3.05
N HIS A 487 -4.75 14.74 -2.62
CA HIS A 487 -4.02 13.58 -2.11
C HIS A 487 -4.81 12.87 -1.00
N GLY A 488 -4.99 11.55 -1.12
CA GLY A 488 -5.80 10.73 -0.21
C GLY A 488 -7.32 10.92 -0.32
N LEU A 489 -7.79 11.79 -1.22
CA LEU A 489 -9.19 12.03 -1.55
C LEU A 489 -9.34 12.31 -3.06
N GLN A 490 -9.10 11.31 -3.89
CA GLN A 490 -9.14 11.39 -5.35
C GLN A 490 -9.91 10.27 -6.08
N GLY A 491 -10.24 9.17 -5.41
CA GLY A 491 -10.79 7.96 -6.03
C GLY A 491 -9.66 7.10 -6.62
N PRO A 492 -9.94 5.88 -7.12
CA PRO A 492 -11.25 5.25 -7.28
C PRO A 492 -11.76 4.67 -5.94
N ILE A 493 -12.78 3.81 -5.97
CA ILE A 493 -13.36 3.20 -4.75
C ILE A 493 -12.30 2.61 -3.82
N ASP A 494 -11.31 1.90 -4.36
CA ASP A 494 -10.24 1.25 -3.60
C ASP A 494 -9.34 2.23 -2.80
N ASP A 495 -9.29 3.50 -3.19
CA ASP A 495 -8.50 4.55 -2.53
C ASP A 495 -8.92 4.75 -1.06
N ALA A 496 -10.21 4.48 -0.75
CA ALA A 496 -10.76 4.59 0.59
C ALA A 496 -10.23 3.54 1.58
N PHE A 497 -9.66 2.44 1.08
CA PHE A 497 -9.15 1.32 1.90
C PHE A 497 -7.64 1.42 2.17
N MET A 498 -7.01 2.53 1.78
CA MET A 498 -5.62 2.87 2.09
C MET A 498 -5.50 3.74 3.34
N ASP A 499 -6.60 3.96 4.06
CA ASP A 499 -6.61 4.68 5.34
C ASP A 499 -7.68 4.09 6.26
N SER A 500 -7.77 4.60 7.48
CA SER A 500 -8.77 4.23 8.49
C SER A 500 -10.18 4.15 7.89
N PHE A 501 -10.82 2.97 7.95
CA PHE A 501 -12.22 2.81 7.51
C PHE A 501 -13.09 2.01 8.49
N ILE A 502 -14.41 2.22 8.40
CA ILE A 502 -15.44 1.49 9.17
C ILE A 502 -16.55 1.02 8.22
N MET A 503 -16.89 -0.27 8.28
CA MET A 503 -18.06 -0.85 7.63
C MET A 503 -19.32 -0.48 8.44
N VAL A 504 -20.21 0.31 7.84
CA VAL A 504 -21.45 0.79 8.44
C VAL A 504 -22.61 -0.10 8.00
N LYS A 505 -23.04 -0.97 8.92
CA LYS A 505 -24.10 -1.96 8.71
C LYS A 505 -25.49 -1.31 8.86
N PRO A 506 -26.42 -1.55 7.92
CA PRO A 506 -27.80 -1.05 8.03
C PRO A 506 -28.57 -1.73 9.16
N THR A 507 -29.45 -0.99 9.84
CA THR A 507 -30.36 -1.53 10.88
C THR A 507 -31.85 -1.39 10.56
N GLY A 508 -32.19 -0.62 9.52
CA GLY A 508 -33.57 -0.43 9.05
C GLY A 508 -33.99 -1.45 7.98
N GLN A 509 -35.23 -1.29 7.49
CA GLN A 509 -35.77 -2.11 6.41
C GLN A 509 -35.40 -1.53 5.04
N PRO A 510 -34.93 -2.35 4.09
CA PRO A 510 -34.57 -1.89 2.76
C PRO A 510 -35.83 -1.48 1.98
N MET A 511 -35.65 -0.55 1.04
CA MET A 511 -36.70 -0.16 0.08
C MET A 511 -37.10 -1.34 -0.81
N ASN A 512 -36.19 -2.26 -1.06
CA ASN A 512 -36.42 -3.47 -1.84
C ASN A 512 -35.67 -4.65 -1.21
N GLU A 513 -36.37 -5.76 -0.99
CA GLU A 513 -35.78 -6.94 -0.32
C GLU A 513 -34.60 -7.55 -1.09
N LYS A 514 -34.61 -7.54 -2.43
CA LYS A 514 -33.51 -8.08 -3.25
C LYS A 514 -32.26 -7.21 -3.12
N VAL A 515 -32.43 -5.89 -3.15
CA VAL A 515 -31.33 -4.92 -2.95
C VAL A 515 -30.73 -5.08 -1.55
N GLY A 516 -31.58 -5.19 -0.51
CA GLY A 516 -31.12 -5.42 0.85
C GLY A 516 -30.37 -6.74 1.01
N ALA A 517 -30.85 -7.82 0.39
CA ALA A 517 -30.18 -9.12 0.39
C ALA A 517 -28.82 -9.08 -0.31
N TRP A 518 -28.74 -8.45 -1.49
CA TRP A 518 -27.49 -8.26 -2.22
C TRP A 518 -26.48 -7.44 -1.40
N ALA A 519 -26.91 -6.31 -0.81
CA ALA A 519 -26.03 -5.46 -0.02
C ALA A 519 -25.49 -6.18 1.22
N ALA A 520 -26.30 -7.04 1.87
CA ALA A 520 -25.86 -7.88 2.97
C ALA A 520 -24.83 -8.94 2.53
N THR A 521 -25.06 -9.59 1.37
CA THR A 521 -24.10 -10.54 0.79
C THR A 521 -22.77 -9.87 0.49
N GLU A 522 -22.78 -8.72 -0.18
CA GLU A 522 -21.56 -8.00 -0.58
C GLU A 522 -20.83 -7.38 0.61
N MET A 523 -21.54 -6.93 1.66
CA MET A 523 -20.89 -6.50 2.92
C MET A 523 -20.14 -7.67 3.58
N ASN A 524 -20.78 -8.84 3.67
CA ASN A 524 -20.16 -10.03 4.24
C ASN A 524 -18.97 -10.50 3.40
N HIS A 525 -19.09 -10.44 2.07
CA HIS A 525 -18.00 -10.70 1.14
C HIS A 525 -16.82 -9.75 1.42
N ALA A 526 -17.05 -8.44 1.47
CA ALA A 526 -16.01 -7.45 1.74
C ALA A 526 -15.29 -7.70 3.08
N ILE A 527 -16.03 -8.01 4.15
CA ILE A 527 -15.47 -8.32 5.47
C ILE A 527 -14.61 -9.59 5.43
N GLU A 528 -15.15 -10.67 4.85
CA GLU A 528 -14.45 -11.94 4.75
C GLU A 528 -13.15 -11.81 3.92
N HIS A 529 -13.24 -11.10 2.81
CA HIS A 529 -12.15 -10.97 1.86
C HIS A 529 -11.10 -9.95 2.30
N TRP A 530 -11.48 -8.93 3.09
CA TRP A 530 -10.50 -8.08 3.79
C TRP A 530 -9.59 -8.92 4.70
N ARG A 531 -10.18 -9.83 5.48
CA ARG A 531 -9.41 -10.75 6.32
C ARG A 531 -8.53 -11.69 5.49
N ARG A 532 -9.06 -12.26 4.40
CA ARG A 532 -8.31 -13.23 3.58
C ARG A 532 -7.14 -12.58 2.82
N GLN A 533 -7.35 -11.43 2.19
CA GLN A 533 -6.37 -10.80 1.30
C GLN A 533 -5.46 -9.82 2.02
N PHE A 534 -6.00 -9.02 2.95
CA PHE A 534 -5.25 -8.01 3.67
C PHE A 534 -4.92 -8.42 5.12
N ARG A 535 -5.29 -9.64 5.56
CA ARG A 535 -4.95 -10.15 6.90
C ARG A 535 -5.26 -9.16 8.03
N GLY A 536 -6.32 -8.39 7.80
CA GLY A 536 -6.84 -7.33 8.65
C GLY A 536 -8.21 -7.69 9.20
N GLU A 537 -8.67 -6.95 10.20
CA GLU A 537 -10.00 -7.14 10.77
C GLU A 537 -10.86 -5.92 10.43
N ALA A 538 -11.82 -6.08 9.52
CA ALA A 538 -12.69 -4.97 9.15
C ALA A 538 -13.52 -4.54 10.36
N ARG A 539 -13.42 -3.26 10.75
CA ARG A 539 -14.24 -2.69 11.84
C ARG A 539 -15.67 -2.55 11.35
N VAL A 540 -16.61 -3.20 12.01
CA VAL A 540 -18.05 -3.15 11.67
C VAL A 540 -18.81 -2.45 12.79
N LYS A 541 -19.65 -1.48 12.43
CA LYS A 541 -20.57 -0.81 13.36
C LYS A 541 -21.95 -0.73 12.72
N ASP A 542 -22.98 -0.87 13.54
CA ASP A 542 -24.34 -0.54 13.14
C ASP A 542 -24.43 0.97 12.84
N ASP A 543 -25.24 1.34 11.85
CA ASP A 543 -25.46 2.74 11.44
C ASP A 543 -25.88 3.67 12.60
N MET A 544 -26.64 3.17 13.57
CA MET A 544 -27.06 3.88 14.77
C MET A 544 -25.93 4.07 15.80
N ALA A 545 -24.84 3.31 15.68
CA ALA A 545 -23.69 3.36 16.59
C ALA A 545 -22.53 4.20 16.05
N ILE A 546 -22.66 4.78 14.85
CA ILE A 546 -21.67 5.70 14.30
C ILE A 546 -21.70 7.02 15.08
N THR A 547 -20.52 7.40 15.58
CA THR A 547 -20.33 8.61 16.38
C THR A 547 -19.71 9.74 15.55
N ASP A 548 -19.71 10.97 16.09
CA ASP A 548 -19.01 12.10 15.46
C ASP A 548 -17.49 11.85 15.37
N GLU A 549 -16.90 11.11 16.32
CA GLU A 549 -15.49 10.73 16.28
C GLU A 549 -15.20 9.75 15.14
N ASP A 550 -16.11 8.82 14.85
CA ASP A 550 -15.99 7.91 13.72
C ASP A 550 -16.01 8.69 12.39
N ILE A 551 -16.92 9.67 12.27
CA ILE A 551 -17.01 10.58 11.11
C ILE A 551 -15.75 11.46 10.98
N ALA A 552 -15.15 11.84 12.11
CA ALA A 552 -13.97 12.71 12.15
C ALA A 552 -12.67 12.00 11.80
N SER A 553 -12.58 10.68 12.02
CA SER A 553 -11.32 9.92 12.01
C SER A 553 -11.23 8.81 10.95
N SER A 554 -12.34 8.51 10.26
CA SER A 554 -12.41 7.33 9.38
C SER A 554 -13.23 7.58 8.13
N ASN A 555 -12.85 6.90 7.06
CA ASN A 555 -13.70 6.65 5.90
C ASN A 555 -14.88 5.76 6.31
N LEU A 556 -16.08 6.05 5.79
CA LEU A 556 -17.29 5.30 6.12
C LEU A 556 -17.75 4.48 4.92
N ILE A 557 -17.75 3.17 5.05
CA ILE A 557 -18.20 2.23 4.01
C ILE A 557 -19.64 1.85 4.32
N VAL A 558 -20.58 2.49 3.64
CA VAL A 558 -22.01 2.49 3.98
C VAL A 558 -22.76 1.48 3.12
N TRP A 559 -23.38 0.50 3.76
CA TRP A 559 -24.11 -0.59 3.12
C TRP A 559 -25.63 -0.43 3.25
N GLY A 560 -26.35 -0.92 2.25
CA GLY A 560 -27.80 -0.85 2.15
C GLY A 560 -28.27 0.31 1.28
N ASP A 561 -29.46 0.82 1.58
CA ASP A 561 -30.15 1.90 0.84
C ASP A 561 -30.61 3.02 1.79
N PRO A 562 -31.11 4.17 1.28
CA PRO A 562 -31.50 5.29 2.14
C PRO A 562 -32.66 4.99 3.10
N SER A 563 -33.35 3.85 3.01
CA SER A 563 -34.39 3.43 3.97
C SER A 563 -33.84 2.52 5.06
N SER A 564 -32.85 1.69 4.72
CA SER A 564 -32.25 0.71 5.62
C SER A 564 -31.06 1.25 6.42
N ASN A 565 -30.38 2.28 5.93
CA ASN A 565 -29.20 2.86 6.59
C ASN A 565 -29.42 4.33 6.93
N LYS A 566 -29.50 4.67 8.23
CA LYS A 566 -29.76 6.03 8.71
C LYS A 566 -28.68 7.04 8.33
N LEU A 567 -27.43 6.59 8.28
CA LEU A 567 -26.33 7.44 7.84
C LEU A 567 -26.51 7.79 6.36
N LEU A 568 -26.87 6.79 5.53
CA LEU A 568 -27.18 7.02 4.12
C LEU A 568 -28.40 7.93 3.95
N THR A 569 -29.49 7.74 4.72
CA THR A 569 -30.65 8.64 4.71
C THR A 569 -30.24 10.11 4.91
N ARG A 570 -29.30 10.38 5.82
CA ARG A 570 -28.85 11.74 6.17
C ARG A 570 -28.05 12.40 5.04
N ILE A 571 -27.34 11.63 4.23
CA ILE A 571 -26.40 12.16 3.22
C ILE A 571 -26.86 11.98 1.77
N ALA A 572 -27.86 11.12 1.49
CA ALA A 572 -28.23 10.72 0.13
C ALA A 572 -28.52 11.89 -0.81
N SER A 573 -29.18 12.95 -0.33
CA SER A 573 -29.50 14.15 -1.13
C SER A 573 -28.29 15.04 -1.46
N GLN A 574 -27.13 14.79 -0.85
CA GLN A 574 -25.88 15.52 -1.06
C GLN A 574 -24.87 14.73 -1.92
N LEU A 575 -25.22 13.49 -2.30
CA LEU A 575 -24.38 12.66 -3.17
C LEU A 575 -24.69 12.96 -4.64
N PRO A 576 -23.70 12.79 -5.55
CA PRO A 576 -23.90 13.09 -6.96
C PRO A 576 -24.89 12.12 -7.63
N ILE A 577 -24.92 10.85 -7.21
CA ILE A 577 -25.90 9.87 -7.67
C ILE A 577 -27.14 9.96 -6.78
N GLY A 578 -28.29 10.28 -7.39
CA GLY A 578 -29.56 10.28 -6.69
C GLY A 578 -30.03 8.85 -6.43
N TRP A 579 -30.55 8.59 -5.23
CA TRP A 579 -31.14 7.30 -4.89
C TRP A 579 -32.35 7.48 -3.99
N ASP A 580 -33.52 7.06 -4.47
CA ASP A 580 -34.80 7.23 -3.78
C ASP A 580 -35.74 6.03 -4.02
N ALA A 581 -37.01 6.20 -3.65
CA ALA A 581 -38.03 5.18 -3.79
C ALA A 581 -38.42 4.89 -5.25
N GLN A 582 -38.01 5.70 -6.22
CA GLN A 582 -38.22 5.51 -7.65
C GLN A 582 -37.06 4.71 -8.26
N GLY A 583 -35.84 4.91 -7.75
CA GLY A 583 -34.67 4.13 -8.14
C GLY A 583 -33.37 4.93 -8.07
N VAL A 584 -32.43 4.59 -8.95
CA VAL A 584 -31.11 5.25 -9.03
C VAL A 584 -31.12 6.24 -10.19
N HIS A 585 -30.59 7.44 -9.96
CA HIS A 585 -30.64 8.55 -10.90
C HIS A 585 -29.25 9.11 -11.15
N THR A 586 -28.88 9.18 -12.43
CA THR A 586 -27.70 9.88 -12.93
C THR A 586 -28.15 10.98 -13.89
N PRO A 587 -27.28 11.94 -14.26
CA PRO A 587 -27.65 12.95 -15.26
C PRO A 587 -28.06 12.34 -16.62
N GLN A 588 -27.59 11.13 -16.93
CA GLN A 588 -27.79 10.48 -18.24
C GLN A 588 -28.95 9.48 -18.24
N ALA A 589 -29.32 8.90 -17.08
CA ALA A 589 -30.26 7.80 -17.02
C ALA A 589 -30.95 7.65 -15.66
N GLN A 590 -32.14 7.05 -15.68
CA GLN A 590 -32.87 6.57 -14.51
C GLN A 590 -32.94 5.05 -14.54
N TYR A 591 -32.70 4.43 -13.39
CA TYR A 591 -32.59 2.99 -13.24
C TYR A 591 -33.62 2.48 -12.24
N SER A 592 -34.25 1.33 -12.51
CA SER A 592 -35.32 0.81 -11.65
C SER A 592 -34.82 0.38 -10.27
N ARG A 593 -35.61 0.70 -9.24
CA ARG A 593 -35.34 0.42 -7.81
C ARG A 593 -35.15 -1.05 -7.43
N ASP A 594 -35.58 -1.98 -8.27
CA ASP A 594 -35.63 -3.42 -7.99
C ASP A 594 -34.51 -4.22 -8.66
N ARG A 595 -33.68 -3.53 -9.47
CA ARG A 595 -32.63 -4.13 -10.29
C ARG A 595 -31.27 -3.47 -10.14
N TYR A 596 -31.23 -2.17 -9.85
CA TYR A 596 -29.97 -1.42 -9.90
C TYR A 596 -29.58 -0.85 -8.55
N VAL A 597 -28.29 -0.95 -8.24
CA VAL A 597 -27.70 -0.43 -6.99
C VAL A 597 -26.51 0.46 -7.35
N PRO A 598 -26.40 1.68 -6.77
CA PRO A 598 -25.24 2.52 -6.98
C PRO A 598 -24.11 2.07 -6.05
N VAL A 599 -22.91 1.98 -6.61
CA VAL A 599 -21.66 1.86 -5.86
C VAL A 599 -20.78 3.06 -6.21
N LEU A 600 -20.24 3.75 -5.22
CA LEU A 600 -19.44 4.95 -5.45
C LEU A 600 -18.53 5.28 -4.28
N VAL A 601 -17.50 6.08 -4.54
CA VAL A 601 -16.71 6.79 -3.54
C VAL A 601 -16.88 8.30 -3.71
N TYR A 602 -17.03 9.01 -2.59
CA TYR A 602 -17.22 10.46 -2.59
C TYR A 602 -16.70 11.07 -1.29
N PRO A 603 -16.23 12.32 -1.27
CA PRO A 603 -15.94 13.02 -0.02
C PRO A 603 -17.19 13.03 0.88
N ASN A 604 -17.07 12.54 2.11
CA ASN A 604 -18.19 12.41 3.03
C ASN A 604 -18.85 13.79 3.28
N PRO A 605 -20.14 13.98 2.96
CA PRO A 605 -20.81 15.26 3.19
C PRO A 605 -20.82 15.73 4.65
N LEU A 606 -20.66 14.80 5.61
CA LEU A 606 -20.54 15.14 7.04
C LEU A 606 -19.12 15.54 7.44
N ASN A 607 -18.11 15.12 6.68
CA ASN A 607 -16.71 15.52 6.85
C ASN A 607 -15.93 15.31 5.55
N PRO A 608 -15.76 16.35 4.70
CA PRO A 608 -15.17 16.21 3.37
C PRO A 608 -13.65 15.94 3.38
N LYS A 609 -13.05 15.72 4.56
CA LYS A 609 -11.67 15.23 4.74
C LYS A 609 -11.57 13.71 4.71
N HIS A 610 -12.68 12.99 4.74
CA HIS A 610 -12.74 11.53 4.63
C HIS A 610 -13.73 11.12 3.56
N TYR A 611 -13.68 9.85 3.17
CA TYR A 611 -14.60 9.26 2.22
C TYR A 611 -15.89 8.77 2.85
N VAL A 612 -16.93 8.77 2.03
CA VAL A 612 -18.01 7.79 2.10
C VAL A 612 -17.91 6.89 0.86
N VAL A 613 -18.03 5.58 1.06
CA VAL A 613 -18.16 4.59 -0.01
C VAL A 613 -19.54 3.95 0.11
N LEU A 614 -20.29 3.87 -0.98
CA LEU A 614 -21.58 3.18 -0.99
C LEU A 614 -21.42 1.77 -1.54
N ASN A 615 -21.92 0.78 -0.77
CA ASN A 615 -22.15 -0.59 -1.22
C ASN A 615 -20.96 -1.27 -1.92
N SER A 616 -19.74 -1.00 -1.50
CA SER A 616 -18.55 -1.59 -2.11
C SER A 616 -17.43 -1.81 -1.10
N GLY A 617 -16.70 -2.92 -1.25
CA GLY A 617 -15.39 -3.14 -0.66
C GLY A 617 -14.26 -2.65 -1.59
N PHE A 618 -13.05 -3.18 -1.41
CA PHE A 618 -12.07 -3.16 -2.49
C PHE A 618 -12.58 -3.99 -3.67
N THR A 619 -12.18 -3.65 -4.89
CA THR A 619 -12.98 -4.00 -6.08
C THR A 619 -12.46 -5.19 -6.87
N PHE A 620 -11.19 -5.59 -6.68
CA PHE A 620 -10.68 -6.85 -7.23
C PHE A 620 -11.17 -8.05 -6.41
N ARG A 621 -11.40 -9.18 -7.09
CA ARG A 621 -12.10 -10.33 -6.54
C ARG A 621 -11.30 -11.62 -6.70
N GLU A 622 -11.90 -12.76 -6.40
CA GLU A 622 -11.23 -14.05 -6.25
C GLU A 622 -10.37 -14.43 -7.45
N TYR A 623 -10.82 -14.14 -8.66
CA TYR A 623 -10.07 -14.39 -9.88
C TYR A 623 -8.73 -13.63 -9.90
N ASP A 624 -8.73 -12.41 -9.35
CA ASP A 624 -7.56 -11.54 -9.31
C ASP A 624 -6.57 -11.97 -8.22
N TYR A 625 -7.00 -12.70 -7.18
CA TYR A 625 -6.09 -13.19 -6.13
C TYR A 625 -5.07 -14.20 -6.65
N LEU A 626 -5.38 -14.85 -7.77
CA LEU A 626 -4.54 -15.88 -8.39
C LEU A 626 -3.33 -15.32 -9.16
N ASN A 627 -3.23 -13.99 -9.35
CA ASN A 627 -2.04 -13.38 -9.92
C ASN A 627 -1.93 -11.92 -9.46
N ASN A 628 -0.79 -11.55 -8.86
CA ASN A 628 -0.61 -10.22 -8.30
C ASN A 628 -0.72 -9.08 -9.31
N ALA A 629 -0.41 -9.30 -10.58
CA ALA A 629 -0.60 -8.30 -11.62
C ALA A 629 -2.08 -7.95 -11.84
N ARG A 630 -3.02 -8.86 -11.53
CA ARG A 630 -4.46 -8.59 -11.63
C ARG A 630 -5.02 -7.78 -10.47
N GLN A 631 -4.29 -7.66 -9.35
CA GLN A 631 -4.74 -6.95 -8.15
C GLN A 631 -4.62 -5.43 -8.34
N THR A 632 -5.46 -4.91 -9.23
CA THR A 632 -5.65 -3.50 -9.55
C THR A 632 -7.10 -3.12 -9.25
N PRO A 633 -7.44 -1.83 -9.09
CA PRO A 633 -8.84 -1.42 -9.02
C PRO A 633 -9.61 -1.92 -10.25
N LYS A 634 -10.84 -2.36 -10.01
CA LYS A 634 -11.79 -2.87 -11.02
C LYS A 634 -12.97 -1.96 -11.24
N LEU A 635 -13.29 -1.07 -10.30
CA LEU A 635 -14.31 -0.06 -10.48
C LEU A 635 -13.70 1.34 -10.32
N PRO A 636 -14.18 2.33 -11.10
CA PRO A 636 -13.74 3.71 -11.02
C PRO A 636 -14.40 4.42 -9.81
N ASP A 637 -14.62 5.73 -9.87
CA ASP A 637 -15.20 6.47 -8.75
C ASP A 637 -16.67 6.09 -8.49
N TRP A 638 -17.40 5.65 -9.53
CA TRP A 638 -18.79 5.21 -9.40
C TRP A 638 -19.17 4.16 -10.46
N ALA A 639 -20.14 3.33 -10.13
CA ALA A 639 -20.81 2.41 -11.05
C ALA A 639 -22.27 2.16 -10.64
N VAL A 640 -23.08 1.72 -11.60
CA VAL A 640 -24.43 1.21 -11.36
C VAL A 640 -24.42 -0.29 -11.63
N VAL A 641 -24.69 -1.07 -10.59
CA VAL A 641 -24.67 -2.54 -10.62
C VAL A 641 -26.08 -3.07 -10.85
N ASP A 642 -26.24 -3.89 -11.88
CA ASP A 642 -27.40 -4.73 -12.14
C ASP A 642 -27.31 -6.02 -11.31
N ILE A 643 -28.16 -6.12 -10.29
CA ILE A 643 -28.20 -7.27 -9.37
C ILE A 643 -29.00 -8.46 -9.91
N THR A 644 -29.56 -8.36 -11.12
CA THR A 644 -30.20 -9.51 -11.78
C THR A 644 -29.19 -10.41 -12.50
N VAL A 645 -28.00 -9.89 -12.77
CA VAL A 645 -26.83 -10.68 -13.19
C VAL A 645 -26.15 -11.20 -11.92
N PRO A 646 -25.96 -12.53 -11.79
CA PRO A 646 -25.33 -13.11 -10.60
C PRO A 646 -23.93 -12.56 -10.34
N GLU A 647 -23.56 -12.48 -9.06
CA GLU A 647 -22.20 -12.18 -8.65
C GLU A 647 -21.24 -13.24 -9.19
N SER A 648 -20.01 -12.82 -9.50
CA SER A 648 -18.96 -13.69 -10.02
C SER A 648 -17.64 -13.44 -9.31
N SER A 649 -16.64 -14.27 -9.62
CA SER A 649 -15.26 -14.09 -9.15
C SER A 649 -14.57 -12.83 -9.67
N ARG A 650 -15.24 -12.03 -10.52
CA ARG A 650 -14.72 -10.80 -11.14
C ARG A 650 -15.57 -9.55 -10.88
N ALA A 651 -16.85 -9.70 -10.56
CA ALA A 651 -17.76 -8.57 -10.42
C ALA A 651 -18.88 -8.84 -9.41
N PRO A 652 -19.36 -7.81 -8.70
CA PRO A 652 -20.45 -7.91 -7.72
C PRO A 652 -21.85 -8.03 -8.36
N GLY A 653 -21.93 -8.22 -9.68
CA GLY A 653 -23.13 -8.19 -10.49
C GLY A 653 -22.81 -7.69 -11.90
N GLY A 654 -23.83 -7.36 -12.68
CA GLY A 654 -23.65 -6.79 -14.02
C GLY A 654 -23.29 -5.31 -13.93
N ILE A 655 -22.20 -4.87 -14.55
CA ILE A 655 -21.85 -3.44 -14.55
C ILE A 655 -22.55 -2.76 -15.73
N GLU A 656 -23.68 -2.10 -15.45
CA GLU A 656 -24.49 -1.41 -16.48
C GLU A 656 -23.78 -0.15 -16.98
N THR A 657 -23.22 0.63 -16.05
CA THR A 657 -22.41 1.80 -16.36
C THR A 657 -21.42 2.07 -15.24
N ALA A 658 -20.31 2.72 -15.58
CA ALA A 658 -19.29 3.13 -14.63
C ALA A 658 -18.53 4.35 -15.15
N GLY A 659 -18.01 5.18 -14.24
CA GLY A 659 -17.29 6.38 -14.62
C GLY A 659 -16.46 7.00 -13.51
N PHE A 660 -15.75 8.05 -13.89
CA PHE A 660 -14.97 8.88 -12.97
C PHE A 660 -15.69 10.21 -12.79
N PHE A 661 -15.67 10.74 -11.57
CA PHE A 661 -15.96 12.15 -11.35
C PHE A 661 -14.78 13.00 -11.84
N ASP A 662 -15.04 14.26 -12.16
CA ASP A 662 -13.99 15.21 -12.51
C ASP A 662 -13.21 15.71 -11.28
N GLU A 663 -12.34 16.69 -11.50
CA GLU A 663 -11.49 17.27 -10.45
C GLU A 663 -12.28 17.99 -9.37
N GLN A 664 -13.54 18.36 -9.61
CA GLN A 664 -14.46 18.99 -8.67
C GLN A 664 -15.45 17.99 -8.03
N TRP A 665 -15.27 16.69 -8.30
CA TRP A 665 -16.19 15.63 -7.89
C TRP A 665 -17.57 15.72 -8.58
N GLU A 666 -17.65 16.29 -9.78
CA GLU A 666 -18.88 16.36 -10.58
C GLU A 666 -18.90 15.28 -11.68
N PHE A 667 -20.07 14.98 -12.24
CA PHE A 667 -20.14 14.12 -13.41
C PHE A 667 -19.43 14.79 -14.58
N LYS A 668 -18.51 14.07 -15.23
CA LYS A 668 -17.94 14.53 -16.49
C LYS A 668 -19.06 14.80 -17.48
N ALA A 669 -19.07 16.01 -18.04
CA ALA A 669 -19.93 16.30 -19.18
C ALA A 669 -19.63 15.28 -20.30
N PRO A 670 -20.65 14.80 -21.04
CA PRO A 670 -20.40 14.01 -22.24
C PRO A 670 -19.39 14.74 -23.11
N ALA A 671 -18.41 14.03 -23.69
CA ALA A 671 -17.54 14.62 -24.68
C ALA A 671 -18.42 15.24 -25.79
N GLN A 672 -18.36 16.57 -25.94
CA GLN A 672 -19.08 17.29 -27.00
C GLN A 672 -18.50 16.95 -28.37
#